data_AF-A0AAV0TSA5-F1
#
_entry.id   AF-A0AAV0TSA5-F1
#
_cell.length_a   1.000
_cell.length_b   1.000
_cell.length_c   1.000
_cell.angle_alpha   90.00
_cell.angle_beta   90.00
_cell.angle_gamma   90.00
#
_symmetry.space_group_name_H-M   'P 1'
#
loop_
_entity.id
_entity.type
_entity.pdbx_description
1 polymer ?
#
loop_
_entity_poly.entity_id
_entity_poly.type
_entity_poly.pdbx_seq_one_letter_code
_entity_poly.pdbx_strand_id
1 'polypeptide(L)'
;METVWRKVVLVDAAGAPTADGMRILEQEMAQDHVAVVSFLGSPSTRAERSELVARLLGGDEHVEASSGDGLELLASAAYVERERQLLILNFDWVASDDAGFGPLIGAFCALSSLVVSCCDESMSVRCLAPCLPQFQSLFQTLSQEFTTSEVFEMLPAMLDIDLSPRCSLAVEEGGERLTGVEALASLVRLKRVGTLDLQSIAHMNFDEFCSSHATVKKLFGVEMTGEMLASLLRKLSVQVSNQDPVDFGTAWDDFVEDKCRVVAEDALSTYEDCVHPCVLEYPPMELDAFRQLHEEMWRLSMGVYCTASKYKSGRHRLVRHKLKADIRTRYEAKLGILTEKSREFCEEVRQTLWTDLVSRARDSGTFAAMLAAIQEFDKQYDERARGPEKASVLRDFYQQEVIQAFQELENVVTQQLSESRLRELRLQLEKAFADKKDALVDHFKKEEAQLRVRVAQDMETMQKMYEARMARVNIDGSEVKQLRDEINELKRQNTELQEKAIVLEHARQDAINQKEVFATKVDDLEVAVHRETVSRTEIVETLALTIKNAEENEKVLNEKIAELQHELGEKTFRVEGELQDMTQKLRKTSEEKEELQKKLTDMILKVTALPEALQEHLFCMDSDSGADFADVLATYMSQ
;
A
#
# COMPACT_ATOMS: atom_id res chain seq x y z
N MET A 1 53.54 41.44 -29.66
CA MET A 1 53.51 41.49 -28.18
C MET A 1 53.25 42.92 -27.77
N GLU A 2 52.26 43.18 -26.93
CA GLU A 2 52.05 44.50 -26.31
C GLU A 2 52.51 44.43 -24.86
N THR A 3 53.46 45.28 -24.46
CA THR A 3 54.05 45.27 -23.12
C THR A 3 53.53 46.45 -22.29
N VAL A 4 53.18 46.17 -21.03
CA VAL A 4 52.73 47.17 -20.06
C VAL A 4 53.56 47.03 -18.79
N TRP A 5 54.39 48.03 -18.51
CA TRP A 5 55.01 48.18 -17.18
C TRP A 5 53.92 48.56 -16.18
N ARG A 6 53.83 47.80 -15.08
CA ARG A 6 52.77 47.95 -14.07
C ARG A 6 53.33 48.38 -12.72
N LYS A 7 54.39 47.71 -12.23
CA LYS A 7 55.03 47.97 -10.94
C LYS A 7 54.01 48.05 -9.78
N VAL A 8 53.17 47.02 -9.67
CA VAL A 8 52.09 46.92 -8.67
C VAL A 8 52.36 45.76 -7.72
N VAL A 9 52.38 46.03 -6.41
CA VAL A 9 52.43 44.99 -5.38
C VAL A 9 51.13 44.19 -5.44
N LEU A 10 51.19 42.89 -5.72
CA LEU A 10 50.06 41.96 -5.66
C LEU A 10 49.77 41.48 -4.24
N VAL A 11 50.84 41.18 -3.49
CA VAL A 11 50.78 40.72 -2.10
C VAL A 11 51.85 41.49 -1.31
N ASP A 12 51.48 42.08 -0.17
CA ASP A 12 52.39 42.86 0.66
C ASP A 12 53.33 42.00 1.53
N ALA A 13 54.20 42.66 2.30
CA ALA A 13 55.17 41.99 3.19
C ALA A 13 54.53 41.22 4.36
N ALA A 14 53.26 41.50 4.70
CA ALA A 14 52.50 40.71 5.67
C ALA A 14 51.87 39.45 5.04
N GLY A 15 52.01 39.28 3.72
CA GLY A 15 51.37 38.20 2.97
C GLY A 15 49.93 38.52 2.56
N ALA A 16 49.45 39.77 2.68
CA ALA A 16 48.07 40.15 2.36
C ALA A 16 47.93 40.66 0.90
N PRO A 17 46.88 40.27 0.15
CA PRO A 17 46.68 40.72 -1.24
C PRO A 17 46.23 42.18 -1.30
N THR A 18 46.80 42.97 -2.20
CA THR A 18 46.47 44.41 -2.33
C THR A 18 45.24 44.65 -3.19
N ALA A 19 44.50 45.74 -2.92
CA ALA A 19 43.31 46.09 -3.70
C ALA A 19 43.64 46.35 -5.19
N ASP A 20 44.71 47.09 -5.49
CA ASP A 20 45.09 47.41 -6.87
C ASP A 20 45.60 46.19 -7.65
N GLY A 21 46.41 45.34 -7.00
CA GLY A 21 46.89 44.10 -7.61
C GLY A 21 45.76 43.11 -7.92
N MET A 22 44.82 42.96 -6.98
CA MET A 22 43.64 42.13 -7.19
C MET A 22 42.73 42.71 -8.29
N ARG A 23 42.53 44.03 -8.34
CA ARG A 23 41.71 44.69 -9.39
C ARG A 23 42.23 44.38 -10.79
N ILE A 24 43.55 44.44 -11.00
CA ILE A 24 44.17 44.12 -12.29
C ILE A 24 43.83 42.68 -12.70
N LEU A 25 44.04 41.73 -11.78
CA LEU A 25 43.82 40.31 -12.07
C LEU A 25 42.34 39.95 -12.31
N GLU A 26 41.40 40.61 -11.64
CA GLU A 26 39.96 40.30 -11.70
C GLU A 26 39.12 41.16 -12.65
N GLN A 27 39.60 42.33 -13.05
CA GLN A 27 38.84 43.25 -13.91
C GLN A 27 39.51 43.45 -15.27
N GLU A 28 40.83 43.62 -15.29
CA GLU A 28 41.57 43.82 -16.54
C GLU A 28 41.95 42.49 -17.20
N MET A 29 42.17 41.43 -16.41
CA MET A 29 42.72 40.14 -16.86
C MET A 29 41.87 38.91 -16.48
N ALA A 30 40.61 39.11 -16.10
CA ALA A 30 39.78 38.09 -15.45
C ALA A 30 39.73 36.74 -16.19
N GLN A 31 39.54 36.82 -17.52
CA GLN A 31 39.36 35.68 -18.42
C GLN A 31 40.63 35.31 -19.18
N ASP A 32 41.69 36.12 -19.11
CA ASP A 32 42.93 35.90 -19.85
C ASP A 32 43.66 34.68 -19.31
N HIS A 33 44.12 33.79 -20.20
CA HIS A 33 44.96 32.66 -19.85
C HIS A 33 46.36 33.14 -19.46
N VAL A 34 46.76 32.91 -18.21
CA VAL A 34 47.99 33.49 -17.67
C VAL A 34 49.19 32.54 -17.73
N ALA A 35 50.32 33.09 -18.19
CA ALA A 35 51.65 32.49 -18.03
C ALA A 35 52.43 33.33 -17.02
N VAL A 36 52.95 32.72 -15.95
CA VAL A 36 53.58 33.44 -14.85
C VAL A 36 55.09 33.18 -14.84
N VAL A 37 55.89 34.24 -14.94
CA VAL A 37 57.35 34.20 -14.82
C VAL A 37 57.75 34.90 -13.53
N SER A 38 58.29 34.16 -12.57
CA SER A 38 58.64 34.67 -11.25
C SER A 38 60.15 34.79 -11.09
N PHE A 39 60.63 36.01 -10.87
CA PHE A 39 62.01 36.31 -10.51
C PHE A 39 62.17 36.22 -8.99
N LEU A 40 63.02 35.29 -8.55
CA LEU A 40 63.34 34.98 -7.16
C LEU A 40 64.80 35.35 -6.91
N GLY A 41 65.09 36.09 -5.85
CA GLY A 41 66.47 36.38 -5.45
C GLY A 41 66.56 36.97 -4.05
N SER A 42 67.78 37.25 -3.60
CA SER A 42 68.05 38.01 -2.38
C SER A 42 67.63 39.49 -2.53
N PRO A 43 67.30 40.22 -1.44
CA PRO A 43 67.03 41.66 -1.52
C PRO A 43 68.15 42.49 -2.16
N SER A 44 69.41 42.03 -2.11
CA SER A 44 70.56 42.64 -2.80
C SER A 44 70.40 42.66 -4.33
N THR A 45 69.80 41.63 -4.92
CA THR A 45 69.64 41.49 -6.38
C THR A 45 68.39 42.18 -6.92
N ARG A 46 67.49 42.73 -6.07
CA ARG A 46 66.18 43.29 -6.48
C ARG A 46 66.28 44.32 -7.61
N ALA A 47 67.27 45.21 -7.55
CA ALA A 47 67.51 46.21 -8.59
C ALA A 47 67.96 45.58 -9.92
N GLU A 48 68.92 44.66 -9.87
CA GLU A 48 69.47 43.94 -11.03
C GLU A 48 68.41 43.08 -11.73
N ARG A 49 67.53 42.41 -10.97
CA ARG A 49 66.39 41.65 -11.51
C ARG A 49 65.39 42.58 -12.23
N SER A 50 65.13 43.75 -11.67
CA SER A 50 64.22 44.75 -12.27
C SER A 50 64.79 45.34 -13.57
N GLU A 51 66.09 45.65 -13.57
CA GLU A 51 66.81 46.13 -14.75
C GLU A 51 66.89 45.05 -15.84
N LEU A 52 67.14 43.79 -15.48
CA LEU A 52 67.14 42.66 -16.41
C LEU A 52 65.78 42.50 -17.10
N VAL A 53 64.68 42.57 -16.35
CA VAL A 53 63.31 42.53 -16.91
C VAL A 53 63.06 43.70 -17.85
N ALA A 54 63.48 44.92 -17.49
CA ALA A 54 63.35 46.10 -18.35
C ALA A 54 64.09 45.91 -19.68
N ARG A 55 65.36 45.49 -19.63
CA ARG A 55 66.20 45.24 -20.82
C ARG A 55 65.60 44.16 -21.72
N LEU A 56 65.19 43.02 -21.18
CA LEU A 56 64.60 41.91 -21.94
C LEU A 56 63.32 42.32 -22.69
N LEU A 57 62.49 43.19 -22.06
CA LEU A 57 61.27 43.74 -22.65
C LEU A 57 61.51 44.92 -23.62
N GLY A 58 62.76 45.35 -23.81
CA GLY A 58 63.12 46.46 -24.70
C GLY A 58 62.87 47.85 -24.11
N GLY A 59 62.80 47.99 -22.79
CA GLY A 59 62.71 49.27 -22.09
C GLY A 59 64.08 49.90 -21.84
N ASP A 60 64.20 51.20 -22.12
CA ASP A 60 65.44 51.99 -22.05
C ASP A 60 65.54 52.85 -20.76
N GLU A 61 64.65 52.62 -19.79
CA GLU A 61 64.53 53.44 -18.57
C GLU A 61 65.28 52.87 -17.37
N HIS A 62 65.90 53.77 -16.58
CA HIS A 62 66.32 53.47 -15.21
C HIS A 62 65.10 53.27 -14.31
N VAL A 63 64.60 52.04 -14.25
CA VAL A 63 63.50 51.66 -13.35
C VAL A 63 63.97 51.77 -11.91
N GLU A 64 63.43 52.73 -11.15
CA GLU A 64 63.67 52.82 -9.70
C GLU A 64 63.27 51.50 -9.02
N ALA A 65 64.17 50.90 -8.24
CA ALA A 65 63.84 49.68 -7.49
C ALA A 65 62.69 49.94 -6.49
N SER A 66 61.75 49.00 -6.38
CA SER A 66 60.71 49.06 -5.35
C SER A 66 61.30 48.75 -3.96
N SER A 67 60.80 49.43 -2.93
CA SER A 67 61.26 49.25 -1.55
C SER A 67 60.44 48.24 -0.74
N GLY A 68 59.46 47.55 -1.35
CA GLY A 68 58.54 46.64 -0.66
C GLY A 68 58.98 45.18 -0.66
N ASP A 69 58.87 44.52 0.49
CA ASP A 69 59.27 43.11 0.70
C ASP A 69 58.12 42.13 0.39
N GLY A 70 57.46 42.30 -0.77
CA GLY A 70 56.26 41.55 -1.16
C GLY A 70 56.35 40.94 -2.57
N LEU A 71 55.21 40.43 -3.07
CA LEU A 71 55.06 39.92 -4.43
C LEU A 71 54.68 41.08 -5.36
N GLU A 72 55.57 41.50 -6.24
CA GLU A 72 55.37 42.60 -7.16
C GLU A 72 55.13 42.12 -8.60
N LEU A 73 54.06 42.60 -9.23
CA LEU A 73 53.86 42.53 -10.68
C LEU A 73 54.64 43.66 -11.34
N LEU A 74 55.83 43.35 -11.86
CA LEU A 74 56.67 44.29 -12.57
C LEU A 74 56.00 44.71 -13.88
N ALA A 75 55.75 43.74 -14.76
CA ALA A 75 55.22 43.99 -16.10
C ALA A 75 54.27 42.86 -16.53
N SER A 76 53.39 43.19 -17.48
CA SER A 76 52.54 42.21 -18.17
C SER A 76 52.67 42.36 -19.68
N ALA A 77 52.62 41.25 -20.42
CA ALA A 77 52.76 41.27 -21.87
C ALA A 77 51.69 40.42 -22.59
N ALA A 78 50.97 41.03 -23.52
CA ALA A 78 49.93 40.38 -24.31
C ALA A 78 50.49 39.69 -25.55
N TYR A 79 50.25 38.39 -25.67
CA TYR A 79 50.60 37.57 -26.83
C TYR A 79 49.32 37.19 -27.59
N VAL A 80 48.83 38.12 -28.40
CA VAL A 80 47.60 37.99 -29.20
C VAL A 80 47.59 36.68 -30.02
N GLU A 81 48.70 36.32 -30.66
CA GLU A 81 48.83 35.09 -31.47
C GLU A 81 48.77 33.78 -30.66
N ARG A 82 48.91 33.85 -29.33
CA ARG A 82 48.95 32.68 -28.43
C ARG A 82 47.85 32.72 -27.37
N GLU A 83 46.88 33.62 -27.52
CA GLU A 83 45.71 33.83 -26.62
C GLU A 83 46.08 33.80 -25.12
N ARG A 84 47.21 34.42 -24.77
CA ARG A 84 47.77 34.38 -23.42
C ARG A 84 48.32 35.72 -22.96
N GLN A 85 48.16 35.97 -21.66
CA GLN A 85 48.72 37.10 -20.97
C GLN A 85 49.90 36.66 -20.10
N LEU A 86 51.07 37.21 -20.35
CA LEU A 86 52.26 36.96 -19.55
C LEU A 86 52.28 37.90 -18.34
N LEU A 87 52.55 37.37 -17.17
CA LEU A 87 52.78 38.11 -15.92
C LEU A 87 54.23 37.91 -15.48
N ILE A 88 54.95 39.01 -15.27
CA ILE A 88 56.32 39.00 -14.75
C ILE A 88 56.28 39.46 -13.31
N LEU A 89 56.46 38.51 -12.41
CA LEU A 89 56.45 38.70 -10.97
C LEU A 89 57.88 38.77 -10.43
N ASN A 90 58.07 39.55 -9.38
CA ASN A 90 59.34 39.68 -8.67
C ASN A 90 59.08 39.62 -7.17
N PHE A 91 59.87 38.83 -6.46
CA PHE A 91 59.84 38.78 -5.00
C PHE A 91 61.19 38.32 -4.44
N ASP A 92 61.46 38.67 -3.19
CA ASP A 92 62.67 38.25 -2.50
C ASP A 92 62.42 37.01 -1.63
N TRP A 93 63.41 36.14 -1.55
CA TRP A 93 63.46 35.16 -0.47
C TRP A 93 64.11 35.82 0.75
N VAL A 94 63.35 35.92 1.84
CA VAL A 94 63.85 36.42 3.13
C VAL A 94 63.93 35.23 4.08
N ALA A 95 65.11 34.99 4.63
CA ALA A 95 65.40 33.79 5.43
C ALA A 95 64.90 33.86 6.89
N SER A 96 64.18 34.91 7.29
CA SER A 96 63.73 35.11 8.67
C SER A 96 62.36 34.47 8.92
N ASP A 97 62.27 33.65 9.96
CA ASP A 97 61.03 33.00 10.40
C ASP A 97 59.90 33.99 10.79
N ASP A 98 60.23 35.27 11.07
CA ASP A 98 59.27 36.32 11.45
C ASP A 98 58.47 36.93 10.27
N ALA A 99 58.77 36.57 9.03
CA ALA A 99 58.13 37.17 7.85
C ALA A 99 56.88 36.39 7.39
N GLY A 100 55.69 37.00 7.52
CA GLY A 100 54.42 36.41 7.04
C GLY A 100 54.39 36.10 5.54
N PHE A 101 55.21 36.76 4.74
CA PHE A 101 55.42 36.44 3.33
C PHE A 101 56.12 35.08 3.09
N GLY A 102 56.97 34.64 4.02
CA GLY A 102 57.85 33.47 3.88
C GLY A 102 57.14 32.17 3.50
N PRO A 103 56.07 31.74 4.19
CA PRO A 103 55.34 30.51 3.89
C PRO A 103 54.70 30.45 2.49
N LEU A 104 54.42 31.61 1.86
CA LEU A 104 53.75 31.69 0.56
C LEU A 104 54.69 31.45 -0.63
N ILE A 105 56.02 31.56 -0.44
CA ILE A 105 57.02 31.44 -1.51
C ILE A 105 56.87 30.13 -2.30
N GLY A 106 56.72 28.99 -1.61
CA GLY A 106 56.47 27.70 -2.24
C GLY A 106 55.19 27.67 -3.09
N ALA A 107 54.13 28.33 -2.65
CA ALA A 107 52.86 28.40 -3.37
C ALA A 107 52.92 29.35 -4.57
N PHE A 108 53.57 30.50 -4.46
CA PHE A 108 53.79 31.41 -5.61
C PHE A 108 54.65 30.75 -6.69
N CYS A 109 55.67 29.99 -6.30
CA CYS A 109 56.43 29.19 -7.25
C CYS A 109 55.58 28.06 -7.87
N ALA A 110 54.71 27.40 -7.10
CA ALA A 110 53.77 26.41 -7.62
C ALA A 110 52.72 27.01 -8.57
N LEU A 111 52.37 28.29 -8.42
CA LEU A 111 51.55 29.07 -9.36
C LEU A 111 52.33 29.56 -10.59
N SER A 112 53.66 29.54 -10.56
CA SER A 112 54.50 30.03 -11.65
C SER A 112 54.56 29.03 -12.82
N SER A 113 54.64 29.52 -14.05
CA SER A 113 54.99 28.70 -15.23
C SER A 113 56.50 28.50 -15.31
N LEU A 114 57.27 29.56 -15.03
CA LEU A 114 58.72 29.60 -14.98
C LEU A 114 59.16 30.32 -13.71
N VAL A 115 60.09 29.73 -12.96
CA VAL A 115 60.79 30.40 -11.85
C VAL A 115 62.22 30.67 -12.28
N VAL A 116 62.63 31.93 -12.20
CA VAL A 116 63.96 32.43 -12.53
C VAL A 116 64.68 32.74 -11.21
N SER A 117 65.66 31.91 -10.86
CA SER A 117 66.40 31.98 -9.61
C SER A 117 67.71 32.76 -9.82
N CYS A 118 67.78 33.96 -9.26
CA CYS A 118 68.89 34.89 -9.43
C CYS A 118 69.87 34.82 -8.25
N CYS A 119 71.13 34.52 -8.53
CA CYS A 119 72.21 34.40 -7.54
C CYS A 119 73.20 35.57 -7.67
N ASP A 120 73.82 35.97 -6.57
CA ASP A 120 74.94 36.94 -6.51
C ASP A 120 76.16 36.34 -5.80
N GLU A 121 77.29 37.07 -5.76
CA GLU A 121 78.54 36.63 -5.11
C GLU A 121 78.38 36.33 -3.60
N SER A 122 77.27 36.73 -2.96
CA SER A 122 77.04 36.50 -1.53
C SER A 122 76.49 35.10 -1.21
N MET A 123 75.96 34.38 -2.21
CA MET A 123 75.28 33.10 -2.04
C MET A 123 75.87 32.01 -2.96
N SER A 124 76.74 31.14 -2.41
CA SER A 124 77.23 29.97 -3.16
C SER A 124 76.19 28.85 -3.33
N VAL A 125 74.98 29.03 -2.79
CA VAL A 125 73.89 28.05 -2.78
C VAL A 125 72.88 28.44 -3.84
N ARG A 126 72.63 27.53 -4.81
CA ARG A 126 71.65 27.72 -5.90
C ARG A 126 70.29 28.11 -5.31
N CYS A 127 69.78 29.28 -5.71
CA CYS A 127 68.82 30.07 -4.91
C CYS A 127 67.42 29.43 -4.68
N LEU A 128 67.09 28.31 -5.35
CA LEU A 128 65.91 27.50 -5.00
C LEU A 128 66.09 26.60 -3.76
N ALA A 129 67.32 26.28 -3.34
CA ALA A 129 67.57 25.34 -2.24
C ALA A 129 66.95 25.75 -0.88
N PRO A 130 66.97 27.04 -0.47
CA PRO A 130 66.28 27.51 0.74
C PRO A 130 64.76 27.30 0.69
N CYS A 131 64.15 27.32 -0.51
CA CYS A 131 62.72 27.15 -0.71
C CYS A 131 62.28 25.68 -0.79
N LEU A 132 63.20 24.74 -1.06
CA LEU A 132 62.90 23.31 -1.21
C LEU A 132 62.09 22.69 -0.06
N PRO A 133 62.29 23.01 1.24
CA PRO A 133 61.47 22.45 2.31
C PRO A 133 59.99 22.84 2.22
N GLN A 134 59.70 24.09 1.81
CA GLN A 134 58.33 24.57 1.65
C GLN A 134 57.65 23.90 0.45
N PHE A 135 58.36 23.80 -0.69
CA PHE A 135 57.91 23.01 -1.82
C PHE A 135 57.66 21.55 -1.43
N GLN A 136 58.55 20.94 -0.63
CA GLN A 136 58.40 19.55 -0.21
C GLN A 136 57.14 19.34 0.62
N SER A 137 56.86 20.22 1.57
CA SER A 137 55.61 20.20 2.35
C SER A 137 54.38 20.27 1.42
N LEU A 138 54.32 21.29 0.57
CA LEU A 138 53.22 21.52 -0.38
C LEU A 138 53.03 20.33 -1.34
N PHE A 139 54.12 19.77 -1.87
CA PHE A 139 54.06 18.60 -2.76
C PHE A 139 53.72 17.30 -2.04
N GLN A 140 54.09 17.13 -0.77
CA GLN A 140 53.69 15.98 0.05
C GLN A 140 52.18 16.02 0.36
N THR A 141 51.60 17.19 0.61
CA THR A 141 50.14 17.36 0.76
C THR A 141 49.44 17.06 -0.56
N LEU A 142 49.82 17.74 -1.65
CA LEU A 142 49.19 17.54 -2.97
C LEU A 142 49.31 16.10 -3.49
N SER A 143 50.40 15.38 -3.19
CA SER A 143 50.57 13.98 -3.62
C SER A 143 49.74 12.97 -2.81
N GLN A 144 49.11 13.38 -1.70
CA GLN A 144 48.12 12.55 -0.98
C GLN A 144 46.73 12.65 -1.62
N GLU A 145 46.41 13.79 -2.23
CA GLU A 145 45.07 14.11 -2.74
C GLU A 145 44.93 13.96 -4.26
N PHE A 146 46.01 14.21 -5.00
CA PHE A 146 46.01 14.27 -6.47
C PHE A 146 46.99 13.27 -7.09
N THR A 147 46.80 12.95 -8.37
CA THR A 147 47.70 12.01 -9.07
C THR A 147 49.06 12.63 -9.32
N THR A 148 50.13 11.82 -9.29
CA THR A 148 51.50 12.29 -9.51
C THR A 148 51.67 13.06 -10.83
N SER A 149 50.89 12.72 -11.87
CA SER A 149 50.84 13.45 -13.14
C SER A 149 50.30 14.88 -13.01
N GLU A 150 49.25 15.09 -12.21
CA GLU A 150 48.64 16.42 -12.01
C GLU A 150 49.54 17.29 -11.13
N VAL A 151 50.12 16.69 -10.09
CA VAL A 151 51.12 17.34 -9.24
C VAL A 151 52.39 17.71 -10.03
N PHE A 152 52.78 16.89 -11.01
CA PHE A 152 53.91 17.18 -11.92
C PHE A 152 53.59 18.26 -12.98
N GLU A 153 52.34 18.37 -13.40
CA GLU A 153 51.87 19.46 -14.28
C GLU A 153 52.01 20.83 -13.56
N MET A 154 51.74 20.87 -12.25
CA MET A 154 51.92 22.06 -11.41
C MET A 154 53.38 22.48 -11.16
N LEU A 155 54.38 21.63 -11.39
CA LEU A 155 55.79 22.04 -11.21
C LEU A 155 56.21 23.08 -12.26
N PRO A 156 56.69 24.28 -11.87
CA PRO A 156 57.21 25.27 -12.81
C PRO A 156 58.46 24.74 -13.54
N ALA A 157 58.73 25.27 -14.73
CA ALA A 157 60.08 25.24 -15.29
C ALA A 157 61.02 26.08 -14.41
N MET A 158 62.30 25.69 -14.30
CA MET A 158 63.25 26.34 -13.40
C MET A 158 64.52 26.76 -14.15
N LEU A 159 64.87 28.05 -14.07
CA LEU A 159 66.01 28.65 -14.74
C LEU A 159 66.88 29.37 -13.71
N ASP A 160 68.18 29.06 -13.66
CA ASP A 160 69.11 29.77 -12.77
C ASP A 160 69.83 30.88 -13.54
N ILE A 161 70.01 32.05 -12.92
CA ILE A 161 70.83 33.16 -13.45
C ILE A 161 71.92 33.50 -12.44
N ASP A 162 73.17 33.55 -12.92
CA ASP A 162 74.28 34.16 -12.19
C ASP A 162 74.37 35.64 -12.55
N LEU A 163 74.07 36.51 -11.58
CA LEU A 163 74.22 37.97 -11.70
C LEU A 163 75.62 38.44 -11.29
N SER A 164 76.49 37.53 -10.83
CA SER A 164 77.83 37.88 -10.38
C SER A 164 78.69 38.47 -11.52
N PRO A 165 79.38 39.60 -11.31
CA PRO A 165 80.22 40.22 -12.34
C PRO A 165 81.50 39.42 -12.67
N ARG A 166 81.71 38.24 -12.07
CA ARG A 166 82.95 37.44 -12.12
C ARG A 166 82.72 35.96 -12.47
N CYS A 167 82.02 35.65 -13.55
CA CYS A 167 81.98 34.27 -14.05
C CYS A 167 83.33 33.84 -14.66
N SER A 168 84.19 33.19 -13.87
CA SER A 168 85.29 32.39 -14.39
C SER A 168 84.82 30.95 -14.61
N LEU A 169 84.69 30.56 -15.88
CA LEU A 169 84.53 29.21 -16.44
C LEU A 169 84.32 28.03 -15.48
N ALA A 170 83.20 27.34 -15.69
CA ALA A 170 82.93 25.95 -15.28
C ALA A 170 82.93 25.65 -13.77
N VAL A 171 81.80 25.98 -13.12
CA VAL A 171 81.30 25.11 -12.04
C VAL A 171 80.65 23.90 -12.72
N GLU A 172 81.41 22.82 -12.86
CA GLU A 172 80.87 21.50 -13.23
C GLU A 172 79.73 21.09 -12.29
N GLU A 173 78.97 20.06 -12.66
CA GLU A 173 77.90 19.48 -11.85
C GLU A 173 78.41 18.71 -10.62
N GLY A 174 79.16 19.39 -9.75
CA GLY A 174 79.42 18.99 -8.38
C GLY A 174 78.09 18.88 -7.64
N GLY A 175 77.51 17.67 -7.67
CA GLY A 175 76.26 17.39 -7.00
C GLY A 175 76.42 17.46 -5.48
N GLU A 176 76.16 18.63 -4.91
CA GLU A 176 75.85 18.73 -3.48
C GLU A 176 74.74 17.74 -3.17
N ARG A 177 75.07 16.74 -2.35
CA ARG A 177 74.09 15.82 -1.80
C ARG A 177 73.24 16.59 -0.79
N LEU A 178 72.08 17.05 -1.24
CA LEU A 178 70.99 17.49 -0.37
C LEU A 178 70.48 16.29 0.45
N THR A 179 71.21 15.95 1.51
CA THR A 179 70.95 14.80 2.38
C THR A 179 69.67 15.03 3.18
N GLY A 180 68.54 14.65 2.59
CA GLY A 180 67.20 14.74 3.18
C GLY A 180 66.05 14.81 2.17
N VAL A 181 66.31 15.22 0.92
CA VAL A 181 65.25 15.66 -0.03
C VAL A 181 65.42 15.02 -1.43
N GLU A 182 65.92 13.78 -1.52
CA GLU A 182 66.33 13.18 -2.81
C GLU A 182 65.21 13.11 -3.87
N ALA A 183 63.96 12.83 -3.48
CA ALA A 183 62.84 12.69 -4.42
C ALA A 183 62.42 14.03 -5.05
N LEU A 184 62.19 15.08 -4.23
CA LEU A 184 61.85 16.41 -4.76
C LEU A 184 63.05 17.04 -5.48
N ALA A 185 64.28 16.89 -4.96
CA ALA A 185 65.47 17.38 -5.65
C ALA A 185 65.65 16.73 -7.04
N SER A 186 65.21 15.48 -7.21
CA SER A 186 65.17 14.81 -8.50
C SER A 186 64.07 15.36 -9.43
N LEU A 187 62.89 15.67 -8.91
CA LEU A 187 61.81 16.31 -9.68
C LEU A 187 62.18 17.75 -10.11
N VAL A 188 62.83 18.51 -9.23
CA VAL A 188 63.39 19.83 -9.51
C VAL A 188 64.45 19.77 -10.61
N ARG A 189 65.34 18.77 -10.57
CA ARG A 189 66.30 18.53 -11.67
C ARG A 189 65.62 18.21 -13.00
N LEU A 190 64.51 17.47 -13.02
CA LEU A 190 63.75 17.15 -14.24
C LEU A 190 63.04 18.37 -14.87
N LYS A 191 62.79 19.43 -14.09
CA LYS A 191 62.16 20.69 -14.54
C LYS A 191 63.17 21.82 -14.75
N ARG A 192 64.46 21.57 -14.49
CA ARG A 192 65.54 22.54 -14.70
C ARG A 192 65.80 22.72 -16.19
N VAL A 193 65.62 23.95 -16.67
CA VAL A 193 65.85 24.39 -18.04
C VAL A 193 67.35 24.56 -18.30
N GLY A 194 68.08 25.15 -17.36
CA GLY A 194 69.50 25.41 -17.48
C GLY A 194 69.99 26.47 -16.49
N THR A 195 71.18 26.98 -16.77
CA THR A 195 71.78 28.13 -16.07
C THR A 195 72.30 29.11 -17.12
N LEU A 196 72.03 30.39 -16.94
CA LEU A 196 72.49 31.47 -17.81
C LEU A 196 73.38 32.44 -17.02
N ASP A 197 74.33 33.06 -17.70
CA ASP A 197 75.09 34.20 -17.20
C ASP A 197 74.61 35.50 -17.86
N LEU A 198 74.96 36.64 -17.25
CA LEU A 198 74.62 37.97 -17.79
C LEU A 198 75.15 38.21 -19.22
N GLN A 199 76.25 37.57 -19.61
CA GLN A 199 76.82 37.72 -20.95
C GLN A 199 75.98 37.01 -22.02
N SER A 200 75.47 35.83 -21.71
CA SER A 200 74.57 35.05 -22.57
C SER A 200 73.23 35.77 -22.75
N ILE A 201 72.71 36.40 -21.69
CA ILE A 201 71.42 37.10 -21.72
C ILE A 201 71.51 38.47 -22.41
N ALA A 202 72.68 39.12 -22.44
CA ALA A 202 72.87 40.47 -22.99
C ALA A 202 72.49 40.64 -24.48
N HIS A 203 72.29 39.55 -25.21
CA HIS A 203 71.87 39.55 -26.62
C HIS A 203 70.51 38.91 -26.86
N MET A 204 69.83 38.41 -25.81
CA MET A 204 68.52 37.78 -25.91
C MET A 204 67.40 38.81 -25.83
N ASN A 205 66.35 38.64 -26.62
CA ASN A 205 65.05 39.28 -26.36
C ASN A 205 64.20 38.46 -25.38
N PHE A 206 63.10 39.02 -24.87
CA PHE A 206 62.22 38.31 -23.93
C PHE A 206 61.70 36.97 -24.47
N ASP A 207 61.39 36.87 -25.76
CA ASP A 207 60.90 35.63 -26.36
C ASP A 207 62.01 34.55 -26.42
N GLU A 208 63.24 34.90 -26.76
CA GLU A 208 64.38 33.96 -26.71
C GLU A 208 64.68 33.50 -25.28
N PHE A 209 64.54 34.39 -24.30
CA PHE A 209 64.81 34.11 -22.89
C PHE A 209 63.71 33.26 -22.22
N CYS A 210 62.42 33.47 -22.55
CA CYS A 210 61.29 32.84 -21.87
C CYS A 210 60.41 31.91 -22.72
N SER A 211 60.32 32.08 -24.05
CA SER A 211 59.13 31.62 -24.79
C SER A 211 58.94 30.11 -24.89
N SER A 212 60.02 29.32 -24.78
CA SER A 212 59.99 27.85 -24.72
C SER A 212 59.58 27.27 -23.37
N HIS A 213 59.52 28.09 -22.31
CA HIS A 213 59.31 27.64 -20.92
C HIS A 213 58.17 28.35 -20.21
N ALA A 214 57.92 29.63 -20.51
CA ALA A 214 56.76 30.38 -20.04
C ALA A 214 55.50 30.00 -20.84
N THR A 215 54.94 28.82 -20.58
CA THR A 215 53.64 28.38 -21.12
C THR A 215 52.48 28.86 -20.25
N VAL A 216 51.24 28.80 -20.75
CA VAL A 216 50.04 29.02 -19.91
C VAL A 216 50.10 28.05 -18.73
N LYS A 217 49.90 28.56 -17.51
CA LYS A 217 49.94 27.74 -16.31
C LYS A 217 48.75 26.79 -16.28
N LYS A 218 48.98 25.53 -15.93
CA LYS A 218 47.91 24.55 -15.71
C LYS A 218 47.86 24.12 -14.25
N LEU A 219 46.65 24.06 -13.72
CA LEU A 219 46.32 23.57 -12.39
C LEU A 219 45.32 22.43 -12.57
N PHE A 220 45.75 21.20 -12.24
CA PHE A 220 44.92 19.99 -12.31
C PHE A 220 44.26 19.74 -13.69
N GLY A 221 44.95 20.11 -14.79
CA GLY A 221 44.45 20.04 -16.17
C GLY A 221 43.56 21.20 -16.62
N VAL A 222 43.37 22.24 -15.81
CA VAL A 222 42.67 23.49 -16.20
C VAL A 222 43.68 24.61 -16.41
N GLU A 223 43.52 25.41 -17.46
CA GLU A 223 44.35 26.57 -17.74
C GLU A 223 44.01 27.72 -16.80
N MET A 224 45.03 28.27 -16.14
CA MET A 224 44.91 29.32 -15.13
C MET A 224 44.52 30.64 -15.79
N THR A 225 43.58 31.36 -15.18
CA THR A 225 43.21 32.73 -15.58
C THR A 225 43.64 33.76 -14.54
N GLY A 226 43.57 35.06 -14.88
CA GLY A 226 43.85 36.14 -13.92
C GLY A 226 42.97 36.06 -12.66
N GLU A 227 41.67 35.82 -12.82
CA GLU A 227 40.74 35.67 -11.70
C GLU A 227 41.06 34.44 -10.83
N MET A 228 41.46 33.32 -11.45
CA MET A 228 41.89 32.11 -10.73
C MET A 228 43.13 32.39 -9.89
N LEU A 229 44.12 33.09 -10.45
CA LEU A 229 45.31 33.51 -9.73
C LEU A 229 44.95 34.42 -8.55
N ALA A 230 44.11 35.45 -8.75
CA ALA A 230 43.66 36.34 -7.68
C ALA A 230 42.97 35.58 -6.53
N SER A 231 42.05 34.67 -6.84
CA SER A 231 41.32 33.91 -5.83
C SER A 231 42.23 32.97 -5.03
N LEU A 232 43.17 32.30 -5.70
CA LEU A 232 44.16 31.44 -5.04
C LEU A 232 45.10 32.26 -4.14
N LEU A 233 45.60 33.40 -4.62
CA LEU A 233 46.40 34.32 -3.79
C LEU A 233 45.65 34.70 -2.51
N ARG A 234 44.37 35.08 -2.58
CA ARG A 234 43.57 35.38 -1.37
C ARG A 234 43.43 34.19 -0.43
N LYS A 235 43.09 33.01 -0.94
CA LYS A 235 42.83 31.83 -0.09
C LYS A 235 44.10 31.39 0.64
N LEU A 236 45.24 31.41 -0.04
CA LEU A 236 46.55 31.15 0.56
C LEU A 236 46.94 32.23 1.59
N SER A 237 46.74 33.51 1.28
CA SER A 237 46.97 34.61 2.22
C SER A 237 46.11 34.52 3.48
N VAL A 238 44.86 34.07 3.36
CA VAL A 238 43.96 33.86 4.52
C VAL A 238 44.46 32.75 5.43
N GLN A 239 44.91 31.61 4.88
CA GLN A 239 45.52 30.52 5.67
C GLN A 239 46.71 31.06 6.50
N VAL A 240 47.63 31.78 5.86
CA VAL A 240 48.79 32.37 6.54
C VAL A 240 48.39 33.41 7.58
N SER A 241 47.39 34.25 7.29
CA SER A 241 46.86 35.23 8.24
C SER A 241 46.23 34.58 9.49
N ASN A 242 45.63 33.39 9.33
CA ASN A 242 45.08 32.59 10.42
C ASN A 242 46.13 31.78 11.19
N GLN A 243 47.39 31.77 10.74
CA GLN A 243 48.47 30.89 11.21
C GLN A 243 48.21 29.39 10.91
N ASP A 244 47.34 29.10 9.94
CA ASP A 244 47.15 27.76 9.40
C ASP A 244 48.35 27.36 8.51
N PRO A 245 48.74 26.08 8.45
CA PRO A 245 49.74 25.62 7.50
C PRO A 245 49.23 25.83 6.06
N VAL A 246 50.09 26.30 5.17
CA VAL A 246 49.74 26.56 3.76
C VAL A 246 49.34 25.26 3.07
N ASP A 247 48.06 25.16 2.72
CA ASP A 247 47.48 24.02 2.00
C ASP A 247 46.86 24.48 0.68
N PHE A 248 47.60 24.21 -0.39
CA PHE A 248 47.16 24.49 -1.75
C PHE A 248 45.99 23.60 -2.20
N GLY A 249 45.85 22.39 -1.64
CA GLY A 249 44.74 21.48 -1.93
C GLY A 249 43.41 22.09 -1.47
N THR A 250 43.33 22.47 -0.20
CA THR A 250 42.16 23.21 0.34
C THR A 250 41.93 24.55 -0.39
N ALA A 251 42.98 25.34 -0.67
CA ALA A 251 42.81 26.62 -1.37
C ALA A 251 42.24 26.44 -2.80
N TRP A 252 42.62 25.36 -3.49
CA TRP A 252 42.02 24.97 -4.77
C TRP A 252 40.58 24.48 -4.62
N ASP A 253 40.32 23.58 -3.68
CA ASP A 253 38.98 23.03 -3.43
C ASP A 253 37.98 24.13 -3.07
N ASP A 254 38.38 25.12 -2.27
CA ASP A 254 37.56 26.29 -1.93
C ASP A 254 37.36 27.24 -3.12
N PHE A 255 38.32 27.39 -4.04
CA PHE A 255 38.12 28.13 -5.30
C PHE A 255 37.11 27.42 -6.20
N VAL A 256 37.24 26.10 -6.32
CA VAL A 256 36.31 25.29 -7.10
C VAL A 256 34.91 25.32 -6.48
N GLU A 257 34.78 25.30 -5.15
CA GLU A 257 33.48 25.41 -4.50
C GLU A 257 32.80 26.74 -4.81
N ASP A 258 33.50 27.87 -4.64
CA ASP A 258 32.95 29.20 -4.93
C ASP A 258 32.55 29.35 -6.42
N LYS A 259 33.41 28.92 -7.34
CA LYS A 259 33.11 28.93 -8.78
C LYS A 259 31.93 28.05 -9.14
N CYS A 260 31.85 26.85 -8.57
CA CYS A 260 30.72 25.96 -8.78
C CYS A 260 29.44 26.51 -8.15
N ARG A 261 29.52 27.27 -7.06
CA ARG A 261 28.37 27.86 -6.37
C ARG A 261 27.67 28.88 -7.25
N VAL A 262 28.42 29.83 -7.84
CA VAL A 262 27.88 30.80 -8.80
C VAL A 262 27.20 30.09 -9.99
N VAL A 263 27.88 29.12 -10.59
CA VAL A 263 27.32 28.31 -11.70
C VAL A 263 26.05 27.53 -11.30
N ALA A 264 25.96 27.08 -10.04
CA ALA A 264 24.76 26.43 -9.53
C ALA A 264 23.62 27.42 -9.28
N GLU A 265 23.92 28.63 -8.80
CA GLU A 265 22.95 29.71 -8.62
C GLU A 265 22.38 30.17 -9.96
N ASP A 266 23.21 30.36 -10.99
CA ASP A 266 22.77 30.66 -12.37
C ASP A 266 21.88 29.55 -12.96
N ALA A 267 22.28 28.28 -12.76
CA ALA A 267 21.51 27.12 -13.21
C ALA A 267 20.17 26.99 -12.46
N LEU A 268 20.12 27.36 -11.17
CA LEU A 268 18.89 27.39 -10.39
C LEU A 268 17.98 28.54 -10.81
N SER A 269 18.53 29.74 -11.07
CA SER A 269 17.76 30.87 -11.63
C SER A 269 17.12 30.46 -12.96
N THR A 270 17.91 29.88 -13.88
CA THR A 270 17.40 29.38 -15.17
C THR A 270 16.23 28.41 -15.02
N TYR A 271 16.27 27.52 -14.01
CA TYR A 271 15.14 26.65 -13.68
C TYR A 271 13.93 27.45 -13.16
N GLU A 272 14.14 28.38 -12.23
CA GLU A 272 13.07 29.19 -11.64
C GLU A 272 12.41 30.13 -12.67
N ASP A 273 13.19 30.75 -13.55
CA ASP A 273 12.74 31.68 -14.59
C ASP A 273 11.82 31.00 -15.62
N CYS A 274 12.07 29.72 -15.93
CA CYS A 274 11.20 28.93 -16.80
C CYS A 274 9.98 28.34 -16.09
N VAL A 275 10.14 27.84 -14.85
CA VAL A 275 9.07 27.10 -14.14
C VAL A 275 8.11 28.03 -13.40
N HIS A 276 8.56 29.20 -12.94
CA HIS A 276 7.72 30.13 -12.17
C HIS A 276 6.56 30.75 -12.97
N PRO A 277 6.74 31.24 -14.21
CA PRO A 277 5.64 31.82 -14.98
C PRO A 277 4.52 30.80 -15.22
N CYS A 278 4.89 29.56 -15.55
CA CYS A 278 3.94 28.49 -15.89
C CYS A 278 3.00 28.07 -14.75
N VAL A 279 3.37 28.28 -13.48
CA VAL A 279 2.45 28.04 -12.34
C VAL A 279 1.52 29.22 -12.02
N LEU A 280 1.69 30.34 -12.74
CA LEU A 280 0.84 31.53 -12.65
C LEU A 280 -0.02 31.74 -13.92
N GLU A 281 0.10 30.86 -14.92
CA GLU A 281 -0.71 30.90 -16.13
C GLU A 281 -2.20 30.66 -15.86
N TYR A 282 -3.05 31.31 -16.65
CA TYR A 282 -4.51 31.17 -16.60
C TYR A 282 -5.04 30.79 -18.00
N PRO A 283 -5.70 29.63 -18.18
CA PRO A 283 -6.04 28.64 -17.14
C PRO A 283 -4.81 27.89 -16.59
N PRO A 284 -4.88 27.33 -15.37
CA PRO A 284 -3.77 26.60 -14.75
C PRO A 284 -3.30 25.38 -15.56
N MET A 285 -2.00 25.14 -15.54
CA MET A 285 -1.34 24.03 -16.26
C MET A 285 -1.73 22.65 -15.70
N GLU A 286 -1.87 21.66 -16.59
CA GLU A 286 -2.11 20.27 -16.21
C GLU A 286 -0.89 19.63 -15.54
N LEU A 287 -1.12 18.74 -14.57
CA LEU A 287 -0.08 18.15 -13.73
C LEU A 287 1.01 17.42 -14.53
N ASP A 288 0.63 16.69 -15.58
CA ASP A 288 1.58 15.93 -16.39
C ASP A 288 2.42 16.83 -17.32
N ALA A 289 1.86 17.95 -17.80
CA ALA A 289 2.62 18.97 -18.52
C ALA A 289 3.62 19.67 -17.59
N PHE A 290 3.22 20.00 -16.36
CA PHE A 290 4.10 20.57 -15.35
C PHE A 290 5.25 19.63 -14.96
N ARG A 291 4.99 18.32 -14.87
CA ARG A 291 6.04 17.30 -14.65
C ARG A 291 7.03 17.22 -15.80
N GLN A 292 6.55 17.25 -17.05
CA GLN A 292 7.42 17.25 -18.24
C GLN A 292 8.30 18.50 -18.27
N LEU A 293 7.74 19.68 -18.02
CA LEU A 293 8.48 20.93 -17.89
C LEU A 293 9.56 20.85 -16.80
N HIS A 294 9.23 20.30 -15.63
CA HIS A 294 10.20 20.06 -14.55
C HIS A 294 11.36 19.17 -15.01
N GLU A 295 11.09 18.02 -15.64
CA GLU A 295 12.12 17.09 -16.10
C GLU A 295 13.04 17.71 -17.16
N GLU A 296 12.49 18.49 -18.09
CA GLU A 296 13.25 19.21 -19.11
C GLU A 296 14.12 20.30 -18.52
N MET A 297 13.57 21.17 -17.68
CA MET A 297 14.32 22.27 -17.06
C MET A 297 15.33 21.77 -16.04
N TRP A 298 15.04 20.70 -15.31
CA TRP A 298 16.02 20.00 -14.47
C TRP A 298 17.19 19.47 -15.30
N ARG A 299 16.90 18.82 -16.43
CA ARG A 299 17.93 18.27 -17.34
C ARG A 299 18.80 19.39 -17.94
N LEU A 300 18.18 20.50 -18.34
CA LEU A 300 18.87 21.69 -18.85
C LEU A 300 19.80 22.28 -17.79
N SER A 301 19.29 22.59 -16.60
CA SER A 301 20.04 23.21 -15.50
C SER A 301 21.20 22.33 -15.03
N MET A 302 20.96 21.01 -14.92
CA MET A 302 22.03 20.06 -14.63
C MET A 302 23.07 19.97 -15.76
N GLY A 303 22.66 20.15 -17.02
CA GLY A 303 23.53 20.20 -18.19
C GLY A 303 24.42 21.44 -18.22
N VAL A 304 23.86 22.61 -17.97
CA VAL A 304 24.58 23.90 -17.81
C VAL A 304 25.63 23.75 -16.71
N TYR A 305 25.22 23.28 -15.52
CA TYR A 305 26.14 23.05 -14.42
C TYR A 305 27.29 22.11 -14.80
N CYS A 306 27.00 20.93 -15.36
CA CYS A 306 28.03 19.95 -15.72
C CYS A 306 28.97 20.42 -16.84
N THR A 307 28.52 21.32 -17.72
CA THR A 307 29.34 21.86 -18.81
C THR A 307 30.31 22.95 -18.32
N ALA A 308 29.90 23.73 -17.33
CA ALA A 308 30.71 24.78 -16.71
C ALA A 308 31.60 24.26 -15.56
N SER A 309 31.17 23.23 -14.81
CA SER A 309 31.94 22.62 -13.71
C SER A 309 33.06 21.69 -14.21
N LYS A 310 34.03 22.24 -14.95
CA LYS A 310 35.16 21.49 -15.54
C LYS A 310 36.29 21.14 -14.56
N TYR A 311 36.19 21.60 -13.32
CA TYR A 311 37.23 21.49 -12.30
C TYR A 311 37.32 20.10 -11.67
N LYS A 312 38.55 19.64 -11.38
CA LYS A 312 38.80 18.42 -10.60
C LYS A 312 38.90 18.77 -9.12
N SER A 313 37.93 18.33 -8.32
CA SER A 313 37.81 18.62 -6.89
C SER A 313 36.78 17.70 -6.24
N GLY A 314 36.86 17.47 -4.92
CA GLY A 314 35.75 16.86 -4.18
C GLY A 314 34.53 17.79 -4.09
N ARG A 315 34.77 19.10 -3.90
CA ARG A 315 33.75 20.12 -3.61
C ARG A 315 32.74 20.33 -4.73
N HIS A 316 33.15 20.23 -6.00
CA HIS A 316 32.20 20.37 -7.11
C HIS A 316 31.05 19.35 -7.01
N ARG A 317 31.29 18.15 -6.45
CA ARG A 317 30.23 17.15 -6.26
C ARG A 317 29.27 17.57 -5.16
N LEU A 318 29.75 18.16 -4.07
CA LEU A 318 28.91 18.67 -2.98
C LEU A 318 27.97 19.78 -3.48
N VAL A 319 28.50 20.74 -4.22
CA VAL A 319 27.69 21.81 -4.83
C VAL A 319 26.66 21.24 -5.80
N ARG A 320 27.04 20.27 -6.64
CA ARG A 320 26.12 19.55 -7.54
C ARG A 320 25.00 18.82 -6.79
N HIS A 321 25.29 18.25 -5.62
CA HIS A 321 24.28 17.62 -4.77
C HIS A 321 23.34 18.64 -4.13
N LYS A 322 23.87 19.79 -3.69
CA LYS A 322 23.07 20.91 -3.18
C LYS A 322 22.10 21.45 -4.25
N LEU A 323 22.60 21.74 -5.47
CA LEU A 323 21.77 22.17 -6.61
C LEU A 323 20.59 21.22 -6.89
N LYS A 324 20.81 19.90 -6.84
CA LYS A 324 19.73 18.91 -7.00
C LYS A 324 18.68 18.98 -5.90
N ALA A 325 19.09 19.22 -4.65
CA ALA A 325 18.17 19.38 -3.52
C ALA A 325 17.40 20.70 -3.62
N ASP A 326 18.07 21.78 -4.02
CA ASP A 326 17.47 23.10 -4.19
C ASP A 326 16.42 23.08 -5.31
N ILE A 327 16.74 22.54 -6.50
CA ILE A 327 15.76 22.38 -7.61
C ILE A 327 14.55 21.54 -7.18
N ARG A 328 14.77 20.45 -6.42
CA ARG A 328 13.68 19.62 -5.89
C ARG A 328 12.78 20.42 -4.93
N THR A 329 13.37 21.18 -4.01
CA THR A 329 12.65 22.04 -3.06
C THR A 329 11.85 23.11 -3.80
N ARG A 330 12.41 23.69 -4.88
CA ARG A 330 11.68 24.62 -5.76
C ARG A 330 10.53 23.94 -6.49
N TYR A 331 10.74 22.75 -7.04
CA TYR A 331 9.67 21.96 -7.68
C TYR A 331 8.49 21.71 -6.72
N GLU A 332 8.77 21.22 -5.51
CA GLU A 332 7.75 20.94 -4.49
C GLU A 332 6.98 22.23 -4.11
N ALA A 333 7.67 23.37 -3.96
CA ALA A 333 7.03 24.66 -3.70
C ALA A 333 6.18 25.18 -4.87
N LYS A 334 6.68 25.11 -6.12
CA LYS A 334 5.95 25.55 -7.33
C LYS A 334 4.74 24.64 -7.60
N LEU A 335 4.84 23.33 -7.33
CA LEU A 335 3.71 22.40 -7.39
C LEU A 335 2.61 22.78 -6.39
N GLY A 336 2.99 23.20 -5.17
CA GLY A 336 2.04 23.72 -4.18
C GLY A 336 1.24 24.92 -4.70
N ILE A 337 1.93 25.90 -5.29
CA ILE A 337 1.31 27.09 -5.91
C ILE A 337 0.37 26.69 -7.07
N LEU A 338 0.82 25.79 -7.96
CA LEU A 338 -0.01 25.29 -9.06
C LEU A 338 -1.29 24.58 -8.56
N THR A 339 -1.17 23.83 -7.47
CA THR A 339 -2.29 23.12 -6.84
C THR A 339 -3.29 24.12 -6.27
N GLU A 340 -2.82 25.12 -5.50
CA GLU A 340 -3.66 26.20 -4.97
C GLU A 340 -4.38 26.98 -6.09
N LYS A 341 -3.66 27.42 -7.13
CA LYS A 341 -4.24 28.13 -8.28
C LYS A 341 -5.21 27.28 -9.10
N SER A 342 -4.94 25.99 -9.23
CA SER A 342 -5.88 25.04 -9.86
C SER A 342 -7.16 24.88 -9.05
N ARG A 343 -7.08 24.81 -7.71
CA ARG A 343 -8.27 24.75 -6.84
C ARG A 343 -9.09 26.03 -6.93
N GLU A 344 -8.45 27.20 -6.84
CA GLU A 344 -9.12 28.50 -7.00
C GLU A 344 -9.88 28.59 -8.33
N PHE A 345 -9.23 28.28 -9.46
CA PHE A 345 -9.84 28.30 -10.79
C PHE A 345 -10.99 27.29 -10.92
N CYS A 346 -10.80 26.06 -10.42
CA CYS A 346 -11.83 25.03 -10.48
C CYS A 346 -13.05 25.38 -9.61
N GLU A 347 -12.86 26.01 -8.45
CA GLU A 347 -13.94 26.55 -7.61
C GLU A 347 -14.67 27.70 -8.30
N GLU A 348 -13.96 28.64 -8.94
CA GLU A 348 -14.56 29.74 -9.71
C GLU A 348 -15.45 29.20 -10.85
N VAL A 349 -14.93 28.25 -11.64
CA VAL A 349 -15.67 27.58 -12.73
C VAL A 349 -16.88 26.83 -12.17
N ARG A 350 -16.70 26.06 -11.09
CA ARG A 350 -17.78 25.31 -10.43
C ARG A 350 -18.89 26.23 -9.95
N GLN A 351 -18.57 27.26 -9.16
CA GLN A 351 -19.56 28.18 -8.59
C GLN A 351 -20.34 28.91 -9.68
N THR A 352 -19.65 29.37 -10.73
CA THR A 352 -20.27 30.06 -11.87
C THR A 352 -21.25 29.15 -12.61
N LEU A 353 -20.83 27.93 -12.95
CA LEU A 353 -21.68 26.96 -13.67
C LEU A 353 -22.87 26.50 -12.82
N TRP A 354 -22.62 26.12 -11.57
CA TRP A 354 -23.63 25.52 -10.71
C TRP A 354 -24.72 26.50 -10.29
N THR A 355 -24.35 27.75 -9.99
CA THR A 355 -25.33 28.79 -9.58
C THR A 355 -26.33 29.08 -10.72
N ASP A 356 -25.86 29.13 -11.97
CA ASP A 356 -26.69 29.34 -13.16
C ASP A 356 -27.53 28.09 -13.53
N LEU A 357 -27.01 26.88 -13.31
CA LEU A 357 -27.74 25.65 -13.60
C LEU A 357 -28.80 25.30 -12.52
N VAL A 358 -28.49 25.49 -11.23
CA VAL A 358 -29.41 25.20 -10.12
C VAL A 358 -30.57 26.18 -10.06
N SER A 359 -30.34 27.47 -10.31
CA SER A 359 -31.42 28.46 -10.33
C SER A 359 -32.47 28.07 -11.39
N ARG A 360 -32.03 27.83 -12.62
CA ARG A 360 -32.88 27.35 -13.72
C ARG A 360 -33.58 26.01 -13.42
N ALA A 361 -32.91 25.08 -12.73
CA ALA A 361 -33.53 23.82 -12.32
C ALA A 361 -34.61 24.01 -11.23
N ARG A 362 -34.32 24.80 -10.19
CA ARG A 362 -35.23 25.08 -9.07
C ARG A 362 -36.49 25.82 -9.52
N ASP A 363 -36.38 26.76 -10.46
CA ASP A 363 -37.53 27.47 -11.05
C ASP A 363 -38.55 26.52 -11.71
N SER A 364 -38.11 25.37 -12.22
CA SER A 364 -38.99 24.35 -12.80
C SER A 364 -39.66 23.43 -11.76
N GLY A 365 -39.06 23.29 -10.58
CA GLY A 365 -39.54 22.41 -9.50
C GLY A 365 -39.56 20.89 -9.80
N THR A 366 -38.91 20.40 -10.87
CA THR A 366 -38.98 18.98 -11.28
C THR A 366 -37.68 18.19 -11.10
N PHE A 367 -37.80 16.89 -10.76
CA PHE A 367 -36.67 15.96 -10.68
C PHE A 367 -35.87 15.86 -11.98
N ALA A 368 -36.56 15.81 -13.13
CA ALA A 368 -35.92 15.70 -14.44
C ALA A 368 -35.05 16.93 -14.78
N ALA A 369 -35.47 18.13 -14.41
CA ALA A 369 -34.69 19.35 -14.66
C ALA A 369 -33.43 19.42 -13.78
N MET A 370 -33.49 19.00 -12.52
CA MET A 370 -32.31 18.93 -11.65
C MET A 370 -31.29 17.91 -12.18
N LEU A 371 -31.76 16.73 -12.62
CA LEU A 371 -30.89 15.71 -13.22
C LEU A 371 -30.23 16.24 -14.51
N ALA A 372 -30.98 16.94 -15.36
CA ALA A 372 -30.44 17.57 -16.57
C ALA A 372 -29.43 18.68 -16.25
N ALA A 373 -29.67 19.49 -15.21
CA ALA A 373 -28.73 20.51 -14.75
C ALA A 373 -27.40 19.93 -14.24
N ILE A 374 -27.44 18.78 -13.56
CA ILE A 374 -26.23 18.08 -13.09
C ILE A 374 -25.46 17.46 -14.27
N GLN A 375 -26.16 16.85 -15.23
CA GLN A 375 -25.53 16.30 -16.45
C GLN A 375 -24.88 17.39 -17.32
N GLU A 376 -25.53 18.54 -17.45
CA GLU A 376 -24.98 19.69 -18.17
C GLU A 376 -23.84 20.35 -17.38
N PHE A 377 -23.91 20.36 -16.04
CA PHE A 377 -22.80 20.80 -15.18
C PHE A 377 -21.55 19.94 -15.42
N ASP A 378 -21.67 18.61 -15.33
CA ASP A 378 -20.53 17.69 -15.54
C ASP A 378 -19.83 17.96 -16.85
N LYS A 379 -20.60 18.08 -17.93
CA LYS A 379 -20.09 18.32 -19.27
C LYS A 379 -19.38 19.67 -19.36
N GLN A 380 -20.01 20.77 -18.93
CA GLN A 380 -19.39 22.10 -19.01
C GLN A 380 -18.20 22.25 -18.06
N TYR A 381 -18.22 21.58 -16.90
CA TYR A 381 -17.12 21.57 -15.96
C TYR A 381 -15.93 20.77 -16.52
N ASP A 382 -16.15 19.59 -17.11
CA ASP A 382 -15.08 18.82 -17.74
C ASP A 382 -14.42 19.59 -18.91
N GLU A 383 -15.24 20.25 -19.73
CA GLU A 383 -14.78 21.09 -20.84
C GLU A 383 -13.97 22.32 -20.39
N ARG A 384 -14.30 22.96 -19.26
CA ARG A 384 -13.72 24.26 -18.82
C ARG A 384 -12.69 24.18 -17.71
N ALA A 385 -12.86 23.31 -16.72
CA ALA A 385 -11.94 23.19 -15.58
C ALA A 385 -10.59 22.59 -16.01
N ARG A 386 -9.50 23.02 -15.38
CA ARG A 386 -8.12 22.68 -15.73
C ARG A 386 -7.20 22.58 -14.51
N GLY A 387 -6.15 21.80 -14.66
CA GLY A 387 -5.08 21.64 -13.67
C GLY A 387 -5.34 20.52 -12.66
N PRO A 388 -4.35 20.25 -11.79
CA PRO A 388 -4.33 19.11 -10.88
C PRO A 388 -5.59 18.92 -10.01
N GLU A 389 -6.21 20.00 -9.56
CA GLU A 389 -7.29 19.94 -8.56
C GLU A 389 -8.69 19.74 -9.16
N LYS A 390 -8.82 19.73 -10.49
CA LYS A 390 -10.08 19.53 -11.22
C LYS A 390 -10.92 18.38 -10.65
N ALA A 391 -10.29 17.23 -10.42
CA ALA A 391 -10.94 16.02 -9.93
C ALA A 391 -11.21 16.02 -8.41
N SER A 392 -10.49 16.83 -7.62
CA SER A 392 -10.79 17.00 -6.19
C SER A 392 -12.00 17.93 -6.01
N VAL A 393 -11.98 19.09 -6.65
CA VAL A 393 -13.09 20.07 -6.55
C VAL A 393 -14.40 19.47 -7.04
N LEU A 394 -14.38 18.70 -8.14
CA LEU A 394 -15.56 17.98 -8.61
C LEU A 394 -16.09 16.97 -7.57
N ARG A 395 -15.19 16.26 -6.86
CA ARG A 395 -15.58 15.28 -5.84
C ARG A 395 -16.15 15.96 -4.60
N ASP A 396 -15.50 17.03 -4.13
CA ASP A 396 -15.93 17.82 -2.97
C ASP A 396 -17.34 18.40 -3.23
N PHE A 397 -17.54 18.95 -4.44
CA PHE A 397 -18.83 19.42 -4.96
C PHE A 397 -19.93 18.34 -4.94
N TYR A 398 -19.65 17.16 -5.49
CA TYR A 398 -20.62 16.06 -5.51
C TYR A 398 -21.02 15.60 -4.10
N GLN A 399 -20.06 15.54 -3.18
CA GLN A 399 -20.30 15.12 -1.80
C GLN A 399 -21.14 16.11 -1.00
N GLN A 400 -20.97 17.41 -1.24
CA GLN A 400 -21.60 18.47 -0.44
C GLN A 400 -22.88 19.00 -1.08
N GLU A 401 -22.81 19.45 -2.33
CA GLU A 401 -23.88 20.25 -2.94
C GLU A 401 -24.85 19.42 -3.78
N VAL A 402 -24.35 18.46 -4.58
CA VAL A 402 -25.22 17.65 -5.46
C VAL A 402 -26.09 16.69 -4.65
N ILE A 403 -25.50 16.00 -3.65
CA ILE A 403 -26.27 15.12 -2.75
C ILE A 403 -27.32 15.92 -1.99
N GLN A 404 -27.00 17.12 -1.49
CA GLN A 404 -27.97 17.98 -0.82
C GLN A 404 -29.10 18.43 -1.76
N ALA A 405 -28.78 18.84 -2.99
CA ALA A 405 -29.79 19.22 -3.99
C ALA A 405 -30.74 18.06 -4.34
N PHE A 406 -30.24 16.83 -4.42
CA PHE A 406 -31.08 15.64 -4.58
C PHE A 406 -31.96 15.38 -3.35
N GLN A 407 -31.42 15.48 -2.13
CA GLN A 407 -32.19 15.28 -0.88
C GLN A 407 -33.30 16.33 -0.71
N GLU A 408 -33.02 17.60 -1.02
CA GLU A 408 -34.03 18.67 -1.01
C GLU A 408 -35.18 18.34 -1.98
N LEU A 409 -34.85 17.85 -3.17
CA LEU A 409 -35.82 17.55 -4.22
C LEU A 409 -36.60 16.25 -3.97
N GLU A 410 -35.96 15.23 -3.39
CA GLU A 410 -36.60 14.00 -2.91
C GLU A 410 -37.64 14.32 -1.83
N ASN A 411 -37.31 15.23 -0.89
CA ASN A 411 -38.26 15.70 0.11
C ASN A 411 -39.48 16.39 -0.52
N VAL A 412 -39.27 17.28 -1.51
CA VAL A 412 -40.36 17.96 -2.22
C VAL A 412 -41.24 16.96 -2.99
N VAL A 413 -40.65 16.02 -3.73
CA VAL A 413 -41.39 14.99 -4.48
C VAL A 413 -42.16 14.08 -3.52
N THR A 414 -41.54 13.66 -2.41
CA THR A 414 -42.19 12.81 -1.40
C THR A 414 -43.34 13.53 -0.72
N GLN A 415 -43.20 14.83 -0.42
CA GLN A 415 -44.30 15.67 0.07
C GLN A 415 -45.44 15.74 -0.95
N GLN A 416 -45.16 16.09 -2.22
CA GLN A 416 -46.18 16.14 -3.29
C GLN A 416 -46.91 14.81 -3.48
N LEU A 417 -46.19 13.68 -3.41
CA LEU A 417 -46.75 12.34 -3.58
C LEU A 417 -47.56 11.89 -2.33
N SER A 418 -47.14 12.33 -1.13
CA SER A 418 -47.94 12.15 0.08
C SER A 418 -49.22 12.97 0.05
N GLU A 419 -49.18 14.22 -0.45
CA GLU A 419 -50.34 15.08 -0.60
C GLU A 419 -51.30 14.59 -1.68
N SER A 420 -50.79 14.11 -2.83
CA SER A 420 -51.63 13.57 -3.89
C SER A 420 -52.33 12.31 -3.43
N ARG A 421 -51.63 11.42 -2.71
CA ARG A 421 -52.21 10.23 -2.09
C ARG A 421 -53.22 10.58 -1.00
N LEU A 422 -52.99 11.62 -0.18
CA LEU A 422 -53.96 12.12 0.80
C LEU A 422 -55.20 12.73 0.13
N ARG A 423 -55.04 13.46 -0.99
CA ARG A 423 -56.16 13.96 -1.81
C ARG A 423 -56.97 12.82 -2.41
N GLU A 424 -56.31 11.80 -2.96
CA GLU A 424 -56.98 10.62 -3.49
C GLU A 424 -57.73 9.86 -2.38
N LEU A 425 -57.11 9.64 -1.22
CA LEU A 425 -57.74 8.97 -0.09
C LEU A 425 -58.98 9.73 0.42
N ARG A 426 -58.93 11.07 0.44
CA ARG A 426 -60.10 11.92 0.77
C ARG A 426 -61.22 11.73 -0.25
N LEU A 427 -60.91 11.76 -1.54
CA LEU A 427 -61.89 11.50 -2.62
C LEU A 427 -62.51 10.10 -2.52
N GLN A 428 -61.70 9.08 -2.23
CA GLN A 428 -62.19 7.71 -2.01
C GLN A 428 -63.07 7.63 -0.75
N LEU A 429 -62.72 8.33 0.33
CA LEU A 429 -63.50 8.37 1.57
C LEU A 429 -64.84 9.11 1.37
N GLU A 430 -64.84 10.27 0.71
CA GLU A 430 -66.04 11.04 0.36
C GLU A 430 -66.99 10.19 -0.50
N LYS A 431 -66.45 9.50 -1.52
CA LYS A 431 -67.23 8.56 -2.33
C LYS A 431 -67.79 7.42 -1.50
N ALA A 432 -66.98 6.77 -0.65
CA ALA A 432 -67.45 5.69 0.20
C ALA A 432 -68.50 6.14 1.24
N PHE A 433 -68.46 7.40 1.68
CA PHE A 433 -69.51 8.02 2.50
C PHE A 433 -70.80 8.26 1.71
N ALA A 434 -70.70 8.72 0.46
CA ALA A 434 -71.85 8.87 -0.43
C ALA A 434 -72.50 7.50 -0.74
N ASP A 435 -71.70 6.51 -1.17
CA ASP A 435 -72.15 5.15 -1.47
C ASP A 435 -72.85 4.51 -0.25
N LYS A 436 -72.29 4.69 0.97
CA LYS A 436 -72.93 4.21 2.22
C LYS A 436 -74.21 4.96 2.56
N LYS A 437 -74.27 6.28 2.33
CA LYS A 437 -75.48 7.08 2.56
C LYS A 437 -76.61 6.62 1.63
N ASP A 438 -76.32 6.41 0.36
CA ASP A 438 -77.31 5.97 -0.62
C ASP A 438 -77.77 4.52 -0.34
N ALA A 439 -76.85 3.62 0.03
CA ALA A 439 -77.19 2.28 0.48
C ALA A 439 -78.08 2.27 1.74
N LEU A 440 -77.86 3.20 2.68
CA LEU A 440 -78.68 3.35 3.89
C LEU A 440 -80.08 3.89 3.55
N VAL A 441 -80.18 4.86 2.63
CA VAL A 441 -81.46 5.36 2.11
C VAL A 441 -82.26 4.25 1.44
N ASP A 442 -81.61 3.41 0.62
CA ASP A 442 -82.27 2.28 -0.03
C ASP A 442 -82.62 1.13 0.94
N HIS A 443 -81.88 0.95 2.03
CA HIS A 443 -82.27 0.06 3.14
C HIS A 443 -83.58 0.54 3.77
N PHE A 444 -83.67 1.82 4.14
CA PHE A 444 -84.89 2.37 4.75
C PHE A 444 -86.09 2.31 3.81
N LYS A 445 -85.93 2.57 2.49
CA LYS A 445 -87.01 2.35 1.52
C LYS A 445 -87.49 0.89 1.46
N LYS A 446 -86.57 -0.07 1.57
CA LYS A 446 -86.91 -1.52 1.60
C LYS A 446 -87.63 -1.90 2.88
N GLU A 447 -87.21 -1.40 4.04
CA GLU A 447 -87.93 -1.62 5.30
C GLU A 447 -89.32 -0.96 5.29
N GLU A 448 -89.45 0.26 4.77
CA GLU A 448 -90.74 0.95 4.60
C GLU A 448 -91.69 0.13 3.72
N ALA A 449 -91.19 -0.45 2.62
CA ALA A 449 -91.96 -1.33 1.75
C ALA A 449 -92.36 -2.65 2.47
N GLN A 450 -91.45 -3.27 3.22
CA GLN A 450 -91.77 -4.48 4.00
C GLN A 450 -92.80 -4.20 5.11
N LEU A 451 -92.71 -3.05 5.78
CA LEU A 451 -93.69 -2.61 6.77
C LEU A 451 -95.08 -2.42 6.15
N ARG A 452 -95.16 -1.78 4.97
CA ARG A 452 -96.44 -1.67 4.22
C ARG A 452 -97.03 -3.04 3.87
N VAL A 453 -96.20 -4.02 3.49
CA VAL A 453 -96.67 -5.39 3.18
C VAL A 453 -97.19 -6.09 4.44
N ARG A 454 -96.49 -6.01 5.58
CA ARG A 454 -96.99 -6.61 6.84
C ARG A 454 -98.30 -5.99 7.30
N VAL A 455 -98.43 -4.66 7.25
CA VAL A 455 -99.68 -3.95 7.59
C VAL A 455 -100.85 -4.40 6.71
N ALA A 456 -100.62 -4.66 5.42
CA ALA A 456 -101.66 -5.22 4.54
C ALA A 456 -102.07 -6.65 4.92
N GLN A 457 -101.10 -7.51 5.28
CA GLN A 457 -101.35 -8.89 5.74
C GLN A 457 -102.12 -8.93 7.08
N ASP A 458 -101.82 -8.01 8.00
CA ASP A 458 -102.53 -7.88 9.28
C ASP A 458 -104.00 -7.42 9.09
N MET A 459 -104.29 -6.58 8.09
CA MET A 459 -105.68 -6.26 7.73
C MET A 459 -106.43 -7.46 7.13
N GLU A 460 -105.79 -8.23 6.26
CA GLU A 460 -106.42 -9.40 5.61
C GLU A 460 -106.75 -10.52 6.63
N THR A 461 -105.84 -10.77 7.58
CA THR A 461 -106.08 -11.76 8.66
C THR A 461 -107.18 -11.31 9.62
N MET A 462 -107.27 -10.01 9.93
CA MET A 462 -108.35 -9.46 10.72
C MET A 462 -109.72 -9.62 10.02
N GLN A 463 -109.79 -9.41 8.69
CA GLN A 463 -111.02 -9.59 7.93
C GLN A 463 -111.51 -11.05 7.92
N LYS A 464 -110.61 -12.02 7.76
CA LYS A 464 -110.92 -13.46 7.86
C LYS A 464 -111.43 -13.86 9.25
N MET A 465 -110.99 -13.19 10.32
CA MET A 465 -111.50 -13.44 11.68
C MET A 465 -112.98 -13.04 11.84
N TYR A 466 -113.42 -11.95 11.19
CA TYR A 466 -114.83 -11.54 11.23
C TYR A 466 -115.76 -12.54 10.52
N GLU A 467 -115.33 -13.11 9.40
CA GLU A 467 -116.08 -14.12 8.66
C GLU A 467 -116.25 -15.42 9.48
N ALA A 468 -115.19 -15.88 10.15
CA ALA A 468 -115.24 -17.04 11.04
C ALA A 468 -116.21 -16.87 12.23
N ARG A 469 -116.44 -15.63 12.69
CA ARG A 469 -117.35 -15.34 13.82
C ARG A 469 -118.83 -15.49 13.44
N MET A 470 -119.19 -15.28 12.17
CA MET A 470 -120.57 -15.41 11.67
C MET A 470 -120.98 -16.87 11.44
N ALA A 471 -120.05 -17.76 11.07
CA ALA A 471 -120.33 -19.18 10.84
C ALA A 471 -120.70 -19.96 12.11
N ARG A 472 -120.34 -19.44 13.30
CA ARG A 472 -120.39 -20.16 14.57
C ARG A 472 -121.78 -20.24 15.23
N VAL A 473 -122.79 -19.54 14.70
CA VAL A 473 -124.14 -19.43 15.31
C VAL A 473 -125.11 -20.53 14.86
N ASN A 474 -124.78 -21.29 13.81
CA ASN A 474 -125.67 -22.32 13.23
C ASN A 474 -125.35 -23.77 13.62
N ILE A 475 -124.38 -24.02 14.52
CA ILE A 475 -123.89 -25.39 14.85
C ILE A 475 -124.30 -25.84 16.27
N ASP A 476 -124.63 -24.91 17.17
CA ASP A 476 -124.94 -25.16 18.60
C ASP A 476 -126.18 -26.04 18.85
N GLY A 477 -126.96 -26.38 17.80
CA GLY A 477 -128.11 -27.30 17.89
C GLY A 477 -127.75 -28.79 17.83
N SER A 478 -126.59 -29.16 17.25
CA SER A 478 -126.20 -30.58 17.07
C SER A 478 -125.28 -31.13 18.16
N GLU A 479 -124.50 -30.28 18.82
CA GLU A 479 -123.44 -30.72 19.76
C GLU A 479 -123.99 -31.22 21.11
N VAL A 480 -125.19 -30.77 21.52
CA VAL A 480 -125.86 -31.18 22.78
C VAL A 480 -126.18 -32.68 22.85
N LYS A 481 -126.26 -33.36 21.69
CA LYS A 481 -126.47 -34.81 21.63
C LYS A 481 -125.15 -35.59 21.72
N GLN A 482 -124.05 -35.01 21.24
CA GLN A 482 -122.73 -35.65 21.18
C GLN A 482 -121.99 -35.55 22.53
N LEU A 483 -122.09 -34.40 23.20
CA LEU A 483 -121.57 -34.18 24.56
C LEU A 483 -122.23 -35.07 25.62
N ARG A 484 -123.44 -35.60 25.37
CA ARG A 484 -124.12 -36.53 26.29
C ARG A 484 -123.51 -37.93 26.25
N ASP A 485 -122.94 -38.34 25.11
CA ASP A 485 -122.28 -39.63 24.96
C ASP A 485 -120.82 -39.59 25.43
N GLU A 486 -120.10 -38.47 25.20
CA GLU A 486 -118.76 -38.26 25.77
C GLU A 486 -118.75 -38.19 27.31
N ILE A 487 -119.78 -37.62 27.94
CA ILE A 487 -119.93 -37.63 29.41
C ILE A 487 -120.14 -39.04 29.97
N ASN A 488 -120.77 -39.94 29.22
CA ASN A 488 -120.94 -41.34 29.64
C ASN A 488 -119.64 -42.15 29.48
N GLU A 489 -118.88 -41.91 28.41
CA GLU A 489 -117.56 -42.53 28.23
C GLU A 489 -116.53 -42.02 29.25
N LEU A 490 -116.53 -40.71 29.55
CA LEU A 490 -115.68 -40.16 30.62
C LEU A 490 -116.09 -40.66 32.02
N LYS A 491 -117.37 -40.96 32.28
CA LYS A 491 -117.78 -41.67 33.50
C LYS A 491 -117.22 -43.09 33.56
N ARG A 492 -117.22 -43.82 32.44
CA ARG A 492 -116.65 -45.18 32.32
C ARG A 492 -115.14 -45.18 32.60
N GLN A 493 -114.42 -44.20 32.06
CA GLN A 493 -112.98 -44.04 32.28
C GLN A 493 -112.66 -43.56 33.71
N ASN A 494 -113.53 -42.78 34.35
CA ASN A 494 -113.35 -42.38 35.75
C ASN A 494 -113.59 -43.55 36.71
N THR A 495 -114.54 -44.47 36.42
CA THR A 495 -114.65 -45.73 37.18
C THR A 495 -113.46 -46.65 36.97
N GLU A 496 -112.92 -46.78 35.76
CA GLU A 496 -111.66 -47.54 35.52
C GLU A 496 -110.45 -46.92 36.26
N LEU A 497 -110.41 -45.59 36.41
CA LEU A 497 -109.36 -44.90 37.17
C LEU A 497 -109.56 -45.01 38.68
N GLN A 498 -110.80 -45.07 39.18
CA GLN A 498 -111.08 -45.36 40.59
C GLN A 498 -110.78 -46.83 40.93
N GLU A 499 -111.08 -47.79 40.04
CA GLU A 499 -110.64 -49.18 40.22
C GLU A 499 -109.11 -49.32 40.15
N LYS A 500 -108.43 -48.62 39.22
CA LYS A 500 -106.96 -48.56 39.21
C LYS A 500 -106.38 -47.87 40.44
N ALA A 501 -107.05 -46.88 41.01
CA ALA A 501 -106.65 -46.27 42.28
C ALA A 501 -106.81 -47.26 43.44
N ILE A 502 -107.92 -48.01 43.53
CA ILE A 502 -108.12 -49.05 44.55
C ILE A 502 -107.10 -50.20 44.38
N VAL A 503 -106.78 -50.60 43.15
CA VAL A 503 -105.72 -51.59 42.86
C VAL A 503 -104.33 -51.05 43.20
N LEU A 504 -104.05 -49.75 43.03
CA LEU A 504 -102.80 -49.12 43.45
C LEU A 504 -102.73 -48.89 44.97
N GLU A 505 -103.86 -48.65 45.64
CA GLU A 505 -103.96 -48.58 47.11
C GLU A 505 -103.75 -49.98 47.72
N HIS A 506 -104.34 -51.03 47.12
CA HIS A 506 -104.04 -52.43 47.47
C HIS A 506 -102.60 -52.81 47.15
N ALA A 507 -102.05 -52.44 45.98
CA ALA A 507 -100.65 -52.70 45.66
C ALA A 507 -99.69 -51.89 46.55
N ARG A 508 -100.10 -50.74 47.06
CA ARG A 508 -99.36 -49.94 48.06
C ARG A 508 -99.45 -50.56 49.44
N GLN A 509 -100.61 -51.13 49.83
CA GLN A 509 -100.75 -51.87 51.09
C GLN A 509 -100.02 -53.22 51.04
N ASP A 510 -100.03 -53.91 49.89
CA ASP A 510 -99.22 -55.10 49.64
C ASP A 510 -97.74 -54.75 49.55
N ALA A 511 -97.35 -53.59 49.03
CA ALA A 511 -95.97 -53.09 49.10
C ALA A 511 -95.56 -52.71 50.54
N ILE A 512 -96.50 -52.28 51.39
CA ILE A 512 -96.24 -52.02 52.82
C ILE A 512 -96.13 -53.34 53.61
N ASN A 513 -97.02 -54.30 53.36
CA ASN A 513 -96.94 -55.65 53.95
C ASN A 513 -95.69 -56.40 53.44
N GLN A 514 -95.34 -56.26 52.16
CA GLN A 514 -94.06 -56.73 51.63
C GLN A 514 -92.89 -55.96 52.22
N LYS A 515 -93.00 -54.65 52.49
CA LYS A 515 -91.96 -53.87 53.17
C LYS A 515 -91.76 -54.30 54.62
N GLU A 516 -92.78 -54.75 55.34
CA GLU A 516 -92.62 -55.34 56.69
C GLU A 516 -92.02 -56.76 56.62
N VAL A 517 -92.40 -57.56 55.61
CA VAL A 517 -91.75 -58.86 55.30
C VAL A 517 -90.32 -58.69 54.78
N PHE A 518 -90.00 -57.57 54.11
CA PHE A 518 -88.64 -57.21 53.71
C PHE A 518 -87.87 -56.54 54.83
N ALA A 519 -88.50 -55.80 55.76
CA ALA A 519 -87.83 -55.25 56.93
C ALA A 519 -87.42 -56.37 57.91
N THR A 520 -88.29 -57.35 58.16
CA THR A 520 -87.93 -58.55 58.92
C THR A 520 -86.87 -59.40 58.21
N LYS A 521 -86.94 -59.54 56.87
CA LYS A 521 -85.84 -60.15 56.09
C LYS A 521 -84.57 -59.30 56.04
N VAL A 522 -84.63 -57.98 56.20
CA VAL A 522 -83.48 -57.07 56.23
C VAL A 522 -82.83 -57.08 57.61
N ASP A 523 -83.59 -57.14 58.72
CA ASP A 523 -83.02 -57.41 60.05
C ASP A 523 -82.35 -58.80 60.08
N ASP A 524 -83.01 -59.85 59.55
CA ASP A 524 -82.41 -61.19 59.42
C ASP A 524 -81.18 -61.19 58.49
N LEU A 525 -81.19 -60.39 57.41
CA LEU A 525 -80.04 -60.25 56.50
C LEU A 525 -78.95 -59.34 57.07
N GLU A 526 -79.22 -58.35 57.90
CA GLU A 526 -78.21 -57.49 58.54
C GLU A 526 -77.52 -58.24 59.69
N VAL A 527 -78.26 -59.08 60.44
CA VAL A 527 -77.66 -60.05 61.38
C VAL A 527 -76.86 -61.12 60.63
N ALA A 528 -77.31 -61.56 59.45
CA ALA A 528 -76.55 -62.47 58.61
C ALA A 528 -75.30 -61.81 58.00
N VAL A 529 -75.39 -60.57 57.51
CA VAL A 529 -74.29 -59.80 56.92
C VAL A 529 -73.26 -59.40 57.98
N HIS A 530 -73.66 -59.10 59.22
CA HIS A 530 -72.69 -58.83 60.27
C HIS A 530 -71.89 -60.10 60.65
N ARG A 531 -72.53 -61.26 60.67
CA ARG A 531 -71.85 -62.57 60.77
C ARG A 531 -71.02 -62.89 59.52
N GLU A 532 -71.50 -62.54 58.33
CA GLU A 532 -70.78 -62.67 57.06
C GLU A 532 -69.52 -61.79 57.05
N THR A 533 -69.55 -60.58 57.60
CA THR A 533 -68.37 -59.70 57.66
C THR A 533 -67.28 -60.24 58.57
N VAL A 534 -67.64 -60.85 59.70
CA VAL A 534 -66.69 -61.54 60.60
C VAL A 534 -66.12 -62.80 59.92
N SER A 535 -66.99 -63.57 59.26
CA SER A 535 -66.57 -64.74 58.47
C SER A 535 -65.71 -64.35 57.27
N ARG A 536 -65.96 -63.21 56.61
CA ARG A 536 -65.15 -62.67 55.51
C ARG A 536 -63.75 -62.26 55.97
N THR A 537 -63.59 -61.72 57.18
CA THR A 537 -62.24 -61.45 57.70
C THR A 537 -61.45 -62.74 57.93
N GLU A 538 -62.06 -63.80 58.47
CA GLU A 538 -61.44 -65.11 58.61
C GLU A 538 -61.15 -65.78 57.24
N ILE A 539 -62.08 -65.64 56.28
CA ILE A 539 -61.93 -66.16 54.91
C ILE A 539 -60.84 -65.42 54.13
N VAL A 540 -60.60 -64.14 54.38
CA VAL A 540 -59.51 -63.37 53.75
C VAL A 540 -58.14 -63.80 54.27
N GLU A 541 -58.00 -64.07 55.57
CA GLU A 541 -56.78 -64.69 56.13
C GLU A 541 -56.58 -66.12 55.60
N THR A 542 -57.68 -66.87 55.44
CA THR A 542 -57.64 -68.21 54.83
C THR A 542 -57.26 -68.16 53.35
N LEU A 543 -57.73 -67.16 52.59
CA LEU A 543 -57.39 -66.94 51.18
C LEU A 543 -55.91 -66.60 51.00
N ALA A 544 -55.30 -65.81 51.89
CA ALA A 544 -53.85 -65.55 51.86
C ALA A 544 -53.03 -66.85 52.02
N LEU A 545 -53.51 -67.78 52.86
CA LEU A 545 -52.94 -69.13 53.01
C LEU A 545 -53.24 -70.04 51.79
N THR A 546 -54.41 -69.88 51.16
CA THR A 546 -54.84 -70.71 50.03
C THR A 546 -54.13 -70.33 48.73
N ILE A 547 -53.84 -69.04 48.51
CA ILE A 547 -53.04 -68.56 47.37
C ILE A 547 -51.63 -69.19 47.39
N LYS A 548 -51.01 -69.28 48.57
CA LYS A 548 -49.70 -69.94 48.73
C LYS A 548 -49.72 -71.44 48.37
N ASN A 549 -50.82 -72.15 48.66
CA ASN A 549 -51.04 -73.53 48.21
C ASN A 549 -51.38 -73.63 46.70
N ALA A 550 -51.94 -72.57 46.10
CA ALA A 550 -52.27 -72.54 44.68
C ALA A 550 -51.01 -72.43 43.82
N GLU A 551 -50.00 -71.67 44.24
CA GLU A 551 -48.68 -71.57 43.60
C GLU A 551 -47.95 -72.93 43.54
N GLU A 552 -48.07 -73.76 44.59
CA GLU A 552 -47.52 -75.13 44.56
C GLU A 552 -48.30 -76.07 43.64
N ASN A 553 -49.63 -75.93 43.56
CA ASN A 553 -50.45 -76.70 42.61
C ASN A 553 -50.24 -76.28 41.14
N GLU A 554 -49.93 -75.01 40.88
CA GLU A 554 -49.57 -74.53 39.53
C GLU A 554 -48.28 -75.21 39.03
N LYS A 555 -47.34 -75.49 39.92
CA LYS A 555 -46.14 -76.29 39.64
C LYS A 555 -46.49 -77.70 39.14
N VAL A 556 -47.40 -78.39 39.85
CA VAL A 556 -47.87 -79.75 39.49
C VAL A 556 -48.69 -79.75 38.19
N LEU A 557 -49.42 -78.67 37.89
CA LEU A 557 -50.14 -78.52 36.63
C LEU A 557 -49.20 -78.28 35.44
N ASN A 558 -48.08 -77.57 35.64
CA ASN A 558 -47.07 -77.38 34.59
C ASN A 558 -46.35 -78.69 34.22
N GLU A 559 -46.10 -79.60 35.17
CA GLU A 559 -45.60 -80.96 34.86
C GLU A 559 -46.59 -81.73 33.97
N LYS A 560 -47.89 -81.54 34.18
CA LYS A 560 -48.95 -82.15 33.38
C LYS A 560 -49.13 -81.54 31.98
N ILE A 561 -48.72 -80.29 31.80
CA ILE A 561 -48.62 -79.66 30.48
C ILE A 561 -47.46 -80.27 29.68
N ALA A 562 -46.34 -80.64 30.34
CA ALA A 562 -45.22 -81.31 29.68
C ALA A 562 -45.60 -82.72 29.16
N GLU A 563 -46.40 -83.49 29.90
CA GLU A 563 -46.96 -84.78 29.41
C GLU A 563 -47.75 -84.59 28.11
N LEU A 564 -48.65 -83.60 28.04
CA LEU A 564 -49.49 -83.35 26.86
C LEU A 564 -48.69 -82.79 25.67
N GLN A 565 -47.59 -82.07 25.92
CA GLN A 565 -46.67 -81.65 24.86
C GLN A 565 -45.90 -82.85 24.26
N HIS A 566 -45.60 -83.88 25.05
CA HIS A 566 -44.92 -85.08 24.56
C HIS A 566 -45.81 -85.89 23.59
N GLU A 567 -47.10 -86.08 23.90
CA GLU A 567 -48.07 -86.72 22.99
C GLU A 567 -48.26 -85.94 21.67
N LEU A 568 -48.13 -84.61 21.70
CA LEU A 568 -48.16 -83.77 20.50
C LEU A 568 -46.92 -84.01 19.61
N GLY A 569 -45.76 -84.27 20.25
CA GLY A 569 -44.50 -84.59 19.58
C GLY A 569 -44.55 -85.89 18.76
N GLU A 570 -45.03 -87.00 19.34
CA GLU A 570 -45.08 -88.29 18.61
C GLU A 570 -46.03 -88.26 17.40
N LYS A 571 -47.14 -87.53 17.50
CA LYS A 571 -48.05 -87.35 16.36
C LYS A 571 -47.45 -86.45 15.27
N THR A 572 -46.49 -85.60 15.62
CA THR A 572 -45.70 -84.81 14.66
C THR A 572 -44.64 -85.68 13.97
N PHE A 573 -44.02 -86.62 14.69
CA PHE A 573 -43.06 -87.60 14.11
C PHE A 573 -43.69 -88.49 13.01
N ARG A 574 -44.99 -88.80 13.10
CA ARG A 574 -45.73 -89.47 12.00
C ARG A 574 -45.72 -88.68 10.68
N VAL A 575 -45.60 -87.36 10.73
CA VAL A 575 -45.62 -86.49 9.53
C VAL A 575 -44.21 -86.33 8.94
N GLU A 576 -43.14 -86.43 9.75
CA GLU A 576 -41.76 -86.40 9.26
C GLU A 576 -41.35 -87.71 8.56
N GLY A 577 -41.90 -88.86 8.97
CA GLY A 577 -41.63 -90.16 8.34
C GLY A 577 -42.17 -90.28 6.91
N GLU A 578 -43.38 -89.75 6.64
CA GLU A 578 -43.95 -89.70 5.29
C GLU A 578 -43.12 -88.86 4.31
N LEU A 579 -42.30 -87.92 4.83
CA LEU A 579 -41.34 -87.15 4.04
C LEU A 579 -40.03 -87.90 3.72
N GLN A 580 -39.60 -88.87 4.54
CA GLN A 580 -38.26 -89.44 4.41
C GLN A 580 -38.14 -90.53 3.34
N ASP A 581 -39.01 -91.53 3.25
CA ASP A 581 -38.80 -92.63 2.27
C ASP A 581 -39.34 -92.32 0.86
N MET A 582 -40.12 -91.23 0.73
CA MET A 582 -40.23 -90.46 -0.51
C MET A 582 -38.89 -89.86 -0.99
N THR A 583 -37.81 -89.96 -0.20
CA THR A 583 -36.43 -89.65 -0.60
C THR A 583 -35.69 -90.89 -1.12
N GLN A 584 -36.27 -92.09 -1.03
CA GLN A 584 -35.70 -93.33 -1.57
C GLN A 584 -36.70 -94.13 -2.46
N LYS A 585 -37.32 -93.61 -3.54
CA LYS A 585 -36.82 -92.68 -4.59
C LYS A 585 -35.34 -92.92 -4.91
N LEU A 586 -34.78 -92.20 -5.89
CA LEU A 586 -33.33 -91.91 -6.00
C LEU A 586 -32.30 -93.08 -6.01
N ARG A 587 -32.77 -94.33 -5.98
CA ARG A 587 -32.23 -95.56 -6.57
C ARG A 587 -33.40 -96.41 -7.15
N LYS A 588 -34.31 -95.89 -7.97
CA LYS A 588 -34.02 -95.17 -9.24
C LYS A 588 -32.95 -95.97 -10.00
N THR A 589 -31.93 -95.40 -10.63
CA THR A 589 -30.52 -95.35 -10.17
C THR A 589 -29.98 -96.30 -9.07
N SER A 590 -30.51 -97.51 -8.94
CA SER A 590 -29.75 -98.70 -9.32
C SER A 590 -30.46 -99.27 -10.55
N GLU A 591 -30.70 -98.44 -11.57
CA GLU A 591 -29.77 -98.26 -12.71
C GLU A 591 -29.56 -99.64 -13.37
N GLU A 592 -29.74 -99.81 -14.68
CA GLU A 592 -28.74 -99.50 -15.72
C GLU A 592 -27.36 -100.19 -15.50
N LYS A 593 -26.98 -100.57 -14.26
CA LYS A 593 -25.72 -101.22 -13.94
C LYS A 593 -25.63 -102.64 -14.47
N GLU A 594 -26.67 -103.48 -14.41
CA GLU A 594 -26.58 -104.85 -14.95
C GLU A 594 -27.24 -105.04 -16.33
N GLU A 595 -27.70 -103.93 -16.91
CA GLU A 595 -27.59 -103.72 -18.36
C GLU A 595 -26.12 -103.76 -18.84
N LEU A 596 -25.13 -103.58 -17.95
CA LEU A 596 -23.70 -103.81 -18.24
C LEU A 596 -23.20 -105.22 -17.91
N GLN A 597 -23.89 -106.07 -17.13
CA GLN A 597 -23.46 -107.48 -17.03
C GLN A 597 -23.84 -108.28 -18.28
N LYS A 598 -24.93 -107.86 -18.94
CA LYS A 598 -25.23 -108.15 -20.36
C LYS A 598 -24.11 -107.72 -21.34
N LYS A 599 -23.10 -106.98 -20.88
CA LYS A 599 -21.89 -106.58 -21.64
C LYS A 599 -20.56 -107.11 -21.06
N LEU A 600 -20.46 -107.48 -19.77
CA LEU A 600 -19.23 -108.06 -19.23
C LEU A 600 -19.00 -109.50 -19.72
N THR A 601 -20.09 -110.27 -19.90
CA THR A 601 -20.09 -111.56 -20.63
C THR A 601 -19.54 -111.41 -22.06
N ASP A 602 -19.54 -110.19 -22.61
CA ASP A 602 -19.05 -109.84 -23.96
C ASP A 602 -17.62 -109.24 -23.97
N MET A 603 -17.04 -108.92 -22.80
CA MET A 603 -15.71 -108.29 -22.67
C MET A 603 -14.65 -109.18 -21.97
N ILE A 604 -15.08 -110.16 -21.16
CA ILE A 604 -14.23 -111.31 -20.78
C ILE A 604 -13.68 -112.03 -22.04
N LEU A 605 -14.38 -111.89 -23.18
CA LEU A 605 -13.94 -112.34 -24.51
C LEU A 605 -12.91 -111.44 -25.24
N LYS A 606 -12.56 -110.24 -24.76
CA LYS A 606 -11.91 -109.21 -25.61
C LYS A 606 -10.60 -108.57 -25.13
N VAL A 607 -10.32 -108.42 -23.82
CA VAL A 607 -9.10 -107.69 -23.34
C VAL A 607 -8.03 -108.62 -22.72
N THR A 608 -8.28 -109.93 -22.77
CA THR A 608 -7.25 -110.96 -22.95
C THR A 608 -6.43 -110.82 -24.26
N ALA A 609 -6.43 -109.65 -24.90
CA ALA A 609 -5.86 -109.36 -26.22
C ALA A 609 -5.20 -107.96 -26.35
N LEU A 610 -4.90 -107.25 -25.25
CA LEU A 610 -4.16 -105.97 -25.30
C LEU A 610 -2.89 -105.97 -24.41
N PRO A 611 -1.82 -105.21 -24.78
CA PRO A 611 -0.51 -105.33 -24.14
C PRO A 611 -0.36 -104.50 -22.84
N GLU A 612 0.66 -104.84 -22.05
CA GLU A 612 0.90 -104.41 -20.66
C GLU A 612 0.99 -102.89 -20.41
N ALA A 613 1.26 -102.07 -21.43
CA ALA A 613 1.55 -100.64 -21.29
C ALA A 613 0.35 -99.75 -20.85
N LEU A 614 -0.79 -100.32 -20.48
CA LEU A 614 -2.03 -99.59 -20.13
C LEU A 614 -2.54 -99.82 -18.69
N GLN A 615 -1.71 -100.32 -17.75
CA GLN A 615 -2.17 -100.66 -16.38
C GLN A 615 -1.74 -99.73 -15.22
N GLU A 616 -0.74 -98.85 -15.35
CA GLU A 616 -0.09 -98.24 -14.16
C GLU A 616 -0.54 -96.82 -13.73
N HIS A 617 -1.39 -96.10 -14.47
CA HIS A 617 -1.54 -94.63 -14.31
C HIS A 617 -2.74 -94.13 -13.46
N LEU A 618 -3.19 -94.86 -12.43
CA LEU A 618 -4.52 -94.64 -11.81
C LEU A 618 -4.60 -94.50 -10.26
N PHE A 619 -3.51 -94.29 -9.50
CA PHE A 619 -3.54 -94.07 -8.04
C PHE A 619 -2.48 -93.06 -7.51
N CYS A 620 -2.71 -92.46 -6.31
CA CYS A 620 -1.90 -91.46 -5.51
C CYS A 620 -2.07 -89.95 -5.87
N MET A 621 -1.97 -88.91 -4.98
CA MET A 621 -1.76 -88.77 -3.50
C MET A 621 -2.73 -87.74 -2.79
N ASP A 622 -2.25 -86.88 -1.86
CA ASP A 622 -2.89 -86.47 -0.58
C ASP A 622 -2.48 -85.07 0.01
N SER A 623 -3.04 -84.69 1.20
CA SER A 623 -2.61 -83.68 2.23
C SER A 623 -2.80 -82.13 1.97
N ASP A 624 -2.80 -81.15 2.91
CA ASP A 624 -2.71 -81.06 4.40
C ASP A 624 -3.11 -79.66 5.02
N SER A 625 -3.46 -79.57 6.33
CA SER A 625 -3.47 -78.39 7.29
C SER A 625 -4.35 -77.10 7.04
N GLY A 626 -4.79 -76.25 8.00
CA GLY A 626 -4.89 -76.27 9.49
C GLY A 626 -4.85 -74.87 10.19
N ALA A 627 -5.87 -74.43 10.98
CA ALA A 627 -5.82 -73.28 11.93
C ALA A 627 -7.07 -73.12 12.88
N ASP A 628 -6.86 -72.81 14.17
CA ASP A 628 -7.88 -72.47 15.19
C ASP A 628 -8.04 -70.94 15.39
N PHE A 629 -9.09 -70.31 15.94
CA PHE A 629 -10.37 -70.68 16.60
C PHE A 629 -10.50 -70.57 18.15
N ALA A 630 -9.42 -70.52 18.94
CA ALA A 630 -9.53 -70.59 20.43
C ALA A 630 -9.78 -69.26 21.19
N ASP A 631 -9.35 -68.10 20.68
CA ASP A 631 -9.02 -66.94 21.54
C ASP A 631 -10.15 -65.93 21.88
N VAL A 632 -11.26 -65.87 21.13
CA VAL A 632 -12.29 -64.82 21.36
C VAL A 632 -13.41 -65.28 22.31
N LEU A 633 -13.59 -66.59 22.50
CA LEU A 633 -14.63 -67.16 23.37
C LEU A 633 -14.41 -66.85 24.87
N ALA A 634 -13.22 -66.37 25.26
CA ALA A 634 -12.89 -66.05 26.64
C ALA A 634 -13.52 -64.73 27.17
N THR A 635 -13.94 -63.80 26.29
CA THR A 635 -14.28 -62.42 26.73
C THR A 635 -15.75 -62.21 27.14
N TYR A 636 -16.65 -63.15 26.85
CA TYR A 636 -18.10 -62.94 27.03
C TYR A 636 -18.69 -63.53 28.33
N MET A 637 -17.97 -64.42 29.02
CA MET A 637 -18.49 -65.22 30.14
C MET A 637 -18.24 -64.60 31.53
N SER A 638 -18.10 -63.28 31.65
CA SER A 638 -17.72 -62.62 32.92
C SER A 638 -18.42 -61.28 33.22
N GLN A 639 -19.71 -61.15 32.89
CA GLN A 639 -20.63 -60.15 33.47
C GLN A 639 -21.96 -60.82 33.85
#